data_AF-A0A2U1UAC2-F1
#
_entry.id   AF-A0A2U1UAC2-F1
#
_cell.length_a   1.000
_cell.length_b   1.000
_cell.length_c   1.000
_cell.angle_alpha   90.00
_cell.angle_beta   90.00
_cell.angle_gamma   90.00
#
_symmetry.space_group_name_H-M   'P 1'
#
loop_
_entity.id
_entity.type
_entity.pdbx_description
1 polymer ?
#
loop_
_entity_poly.entity_id
_entity_poly.type
_entity_poly.pdbx_seq_one_letter_code
_entity_poly.pdbx_strand_id
1 'polypeptide(L)'
;MSENKQATLLSSEAAASRNFSTDRKISGGCVECGCEVLIHYHYDSGKPVPNAPFVLIDSNKTEIHGQTDANGLCFIYDMGCNAFELMLEEGSDEFKPQETIQNNPVLQSNPVYAALAGEYFTLFLLLRKQGLVTYDADDSSDRHVDVDGAGLLTSIPDEYYKSYKRFWELDEQINHGSRQLKQAINKIHHSLAAEVADTGEDDNAALMMFCEVILGCTPVVGQALDVYSIGDWCWRTYKKPALMDEQLHLADGVLCVIGVVPGLGDALKVCGRAILKALKNSSSPEAVRFAIKTIRNLSDGNLVKGVAKLRGLLQEYGQKGKAMLVTMREALTTAMKASDKDGWIVALMKDRFSKMVHYLDQLVKGYDKAIAMLEKEFDNFIPLIVTRVPGTPRSKGAFAKTVEAPKPHATAETPTATHTSSTKPEQGGAASGSKPTEAKADSGAEKNQSKDTAKKENKSAPEAANNVNAGRNKDERPDAAEQQNKADKMDETTCATSGKCQSQGEPVDMATGYVVDWRTDFRLAGVLPLAIKRYYRSGGERKPGLLGTLWRSNWDMCLELDRGIVTLTDGEFNRAIFVLPAEGESSRSASNPEWRLSRQQGQLLLQNVDGLRYRFDHALGLQLCLTAIEDKSGNRLSLLWDRSKLCWITLPDGRLVHVESAHRRIIKLTLCDIHRQPLKTLASYTYDSQGHLLSVRAGEGHNFDYAYSPEGWLLRWSDLAHTWVEHDYDEKGRAVCDRTSEGYWPGRFQYDDDNLTSHYHSGFGGVIGYVRDERNNILLRRTPDGGETRFEWVNNQLAAEIDPLGNRTEYRRNDWGQVTEVTLPDGATHCYDYDDEGQLLAYTDPLGSVWRYQRNAVGQLLEVNDPEGREWLHSYNAAGELATLIGPDGVLQRYHYNARGLLSGLERDNAPPVTFVYDEHDRLTERHIAHEQGAQVRRWEYEGGREAPSKVIYEDGSETRFGYDVEGNLTAVTDALGQRYQFRYGAFDNLLEATDPLGATVRYHYNAEAEFAGVTNSQGQEWLYVFDTSGRLSEERHYDGRVYRYGYDIAGRLASRTAPDGSAIRYGHDAAGRVTAVTTLKAGGETEGVTTLEYDIAGRLVKAAGPDAVVEYVYNRAGQVVSETVNGEAVASGYDAGGQRAAVEGILA
;
A
#
# COMPACT_ATOMS: atom_id res chain seq x y z
N MET A 1 -23.36 -18.12 -10.33
CA MET A 1 -23.93 -18.15 -8.97
C MET A 1 -22.95 -18.94 -8.09
N SER A 2 -22.27 -18.28 -7.15
CA SER A 2 -20.99 -18.73 -6.57
C SER A 2 -21.01 -19.10 -5.08
N GLU A 3 -22.16 -19.09 -4.40
CA GLU A 3 -22.20 -19.16 -2.92
C GLU A 3 -23.34 -20.05 -2.41
N ASN A 4 -23.12 -20.81 -1.31
CA ASN A 4 -24.20 -21.58 -0.68
C ASN A 4 -25.04 -20.68 0.24
N LYS A 5 -26.20 -21.18 0.68
CA LYS A 5 -27.18 -20.43 1.50
C LYS A 5 -27.20 -20.95 2.94
N GLN A 6 -27.39 -20.05 3.91
CA GLN A 6 -27.62 -20.38 5.32
C GLN A 6 -28.83 -19.63 5.90
N ALA A 7 -29.50 -20.25 6.87
CA ALA A 7 -30.55 -19.60 7.65
C ALA A 7 -30.13 -19.59 9.12
N THR A 8 -30.09 -18.41 9.72
CA THR A 8 -29.70 -18.25 11.13
C THR A 8 -30.90 -17.79 11.96
N LEU A 9 -31.14 -18.47 13.09
CA LEU A 9 -32.13 -18.05 14.08
C LEU A 9 -31.48 -17.03 15.02
N LEU A 10 -32.06 -15.83 15.09
CA LEU A 10 -31.57 -14.77 15.97
C LEU A 10 -32.50 -14.64 17.18
N SER A 11 -31.92 -14.47 18.38
CA SER A 11 -32.69 -14.13 19.57
C SER A 11 -33.22 -12.71 19.48
N SER A 12 -34.33 -12.40 20.15
CA SER A 12 -34.93 -11.07 20.17
C SER A 12 -33.96 -9.98 20.69
N GLU A 13 -33.00 -10.36 21.56
CA GLU A 13 -31.96 -9.47 22.10
C GLU A 13 -30.86 -9.14 21.06
N ALA A 14 -30.44 -10.12 20.26
CA ALA A 14 -29.50 -9.93 19.15
C ALA A 14 -30.12 -9.13 17.98
N ALA A 15 -31.45 -9.18 17.85
CA ALA A 15 -32.19 -8.41 16.86
C ALA A 15 -32.33 -6.92 17.24
N ALA A 16 -32.60 -6.65 18.52
CA ALA A 16 -32.76 -5.29 19.04
C ALA A 16 -31.47 -4.48 19.01
N SER A 17 -30.31 -5.10 19.30
CA SER A 17 -28.99 -4.45 19.22
C SER A 17 -28.56 -4.09 17.79
N ARG A 18 -29.18 -4.69 16.77
CA ARG A 18 -28.90 -4.47 15.35
C ARG A 18 -29.96 -3.65 14.62
N ASN A 19 -30.94 -3.09 15.34
CA ASN A 19 -32.05 -2.30 14.78
C ASN A 19 -32.84 -3.02 13.66
N PHE A 20 -32.93 -4.36 13.70
CA PHE A 20 -33.66 -5.11 12.69
C PHE A 20 -35.16 -4.86 12.79
N SER A 21 -35.73 -4.28 11.73
CA SER A 21 -37.17 -4.17 11.51
C SER A 21 -37.50 -4.90 10.21
N THR A 22 -38.64 -5.59 10.19
CA THR A 22 -39.21 -6.14 8.97
C THR A 22 -40.61 -5.57 8.75
N ASP A 23 -40.91 -5.23 7.51
CA ASP A 23 -42.25 -4.79 7.10
C ASP A 23 -43.25 -5.96 7.03
N ARG A 24 -42.77 -7.21 7.14
CA ARG A 24 -43.57 -8.44 7.03
C ARG A 24 -43.62 -9.18 8.37
N LYS A 25 -44.72 -8.95 9.12
CA LYS A 25 -45.05 -9.66 10.38
C LYS A 25 -46.18 -10.65 10.14
N ILE A 26 -46.02 -11.88 10.63
CA ILE A 26 -47.01 -12.97 10.47
C ILE A 26 -47.36 -13.55 11.85
N SER A 27 -48.64 -13.78 12.14
CA SER A 27 -49.06 -14.44 13.39
C SER A 27 -49.09 -15.96 13.22
N GLY A 28 -48.56 -16.69 14.19
CA GLY A 28 -48.64 -18.15 14.31
C GLY A 28 -49.89 -18.67 15.03
N GLY A 29 -50.69 -17.77 15.64
CA GLY A 29 -52.03 -18.09 16.16
C GLY A 29 -52.11 -18.67 17.58
N CYS A 30 -51.00 -18.82 18.32
CA CYS A 30 -51.00 -19.22 19.74
C CYS A 30 -51.28 -18.03 20.68
N VAL A 31 -52.53 -17.87 21.11
CA VAL A 31 -52.96 -16.80 22.03
C VAL A 31 -52.54 -16.99 23.49
N GLU A 32 -52.04 -18.17 23.89
CA GLU A 32 -51.65 -18.44 25.28
C GLU A 32 -50.18 -18.11 25.57
N CYS A 33 -49.31 -18.18 24.56
CA CYS A 33 -47.87 -18.30 24.78
C CYS A 33 -47.03 -17.14 24.22
N GLY A 34 -47.53 -16.37 23.25
CA GLY A 34 -46.93 -15.10 22.79
C GLY A 34 -45.48 -15.17 22.33
N CYS A 35 -44.98 -16.34 21.92
CA CYS A 35 -43.58 -16.51 21.53
C CYS A 35 -43.30 -15.88 20.17
N GLU A 36 -42.12 -15.29 20.01
CA GLU A 36 -41.70 -14.56 18.81
C GLU A 36 -40.41 -15.15 18.23
N VAL A 37 -40.31 -15.17 16.90
CA VAL A 37 -39.13 -15.65 16.17
C VAL A 37 -38.81 -14.68 15.02
N LEU A 38 -37.57 -14.21 14.97
CA LEU A 38 -37.01 -13.48 13.83
C LEU A 38 -35.99 -14.37 13.10
N ILE A 39 -36.22 -14.60 11.82
CA ILE A 39 -35.31 -15.36 10.95
C ILE A 39 -34.61 -14.38 10.00
N HIS A 40 -33.30 -14.56 9.83
CA HIS A 40 -32.52 -13.90 8.78
C HIS A 40 -32.01 -14.95 7.78
N TYR A 41 -32.44 -14.80 6.52
CA TYR A 41 -32.08 -15.68 5.42
C TYR A 41 -31.09 -15.00 4.49
N HIS A 42 -29.89 -15.56 4.38
CA HIS A 42 -28.76 -14.94 3.69
C HIS A 42 -27.89 -15.98 2.96
N TYR A 43 -27.09 -15.51 2.01
CA TYR A 43 -26.00 -16.28 1.41
C TYR A 43 -24.82 -16.45 2.39
N ASP A 44 -23.88 -17.36 2.10
CA ASP A 44 -22.65 -17.55 2.88
C ASP A 44 -21.79 -16.26 2.94
N SER A 45 -21.91 -15.37 1.95
CA SER A 45 -21.30 -14.02 1.99
C SER A 45 -21.97 -13.04 2.95
N GLY A 46 -23.08 -13.42 3.58
CA GLY A 46 -23.88 -12.55 4.44
C GLY A 46 -24.85 -11.65 3.69
N LYS A 47 -24.92 -11.71 2.35
CA LYS A 47 -25.91 -10.96 1.56
C LYS A 47 -27.34 -11.51 1.78
N PRO A 48 -28.36 -10.65 1.93
CA PRO A 48 -29.72 -11.10 2.18
C PRO A 48 -30.34 -11.82 0.97
N VAL A 49 -31.23 -12.78 1.22
CA VAL A 49 -32.05 -13.44 0.18
C VAL A 49 -33.44 -12.81 0.16
N PRO A 50 -33.73 -11.86 -0.76
CA PRO A 50 -34.97 -11.12 -0.75
C PRO A 50 -36.17 -11.95 -1.25
N ASN A 51 -37.35 -11.71 -0.68
CA ASN A 51 -38.63 -12.26 -1.14
C ASN A 51 -38.68 -13.80 -1.25
N ALA A 52 -37.87 -14.51 -0.46
CA ALA A 52 -37.86 -15.97 -0.44
C ALA A 52 -39.14 -16.51 0.21
N PRO A 53 -39.91 -17.38 -0.45
CA PRO A 53 -41.02 -18.08 0.17
C PRO A 53 -40.54 -18.96 1.32
N PHE A 54 -41.35 -19.08 2.37
CA PHE A 54 -41.10 -20.02 3.45
C PHE A 54 -42.37 -20.66 3.97
N VAL A 55 -42.19 -21.85 4.53
CA VAL A 55 -43.19 -22.59 5.30
C VAL A 55 -42.57 -22.95 6.64
N LEU A 56 -43.16 -22.48 7.73
CA LEU A 56 -42.77 -22.82 9.08
C LEU A 56 -43.84 -23.72 9.69
N ILE A 57 -43.45 -24.92 10.15
CA ILE A 57 -44.31 -25.87 10.85
C ILE A 57 -44.00 -25.81 12.33
N ASP A 58 -44.93 -25.30 13.14
CA ASP A 58 -44.74 -25.17 14.58
C ASP A 58 -44.88 -26.52 15.32
N SER A 59 -44.63 -26.52 16.63
CA SER A 59 -44.73 -27.73 17.46
C SER A 59 -46.14 -28.34 17.52
N ASN A 60 -47.18 -27.56 17.19
CA ASN A 60 -48.57 -28.01 17.11
C ASN A 60 -48.94 -28.51 15.70
N LYS A 61 -47.96 -28.59 14.78
CA LYS A 61 -48.12 -28.93 13.36
C LYS A 61 -48.94 -27.89 12.57
N THR A 62 -49.00 -26.66 13.05
CA THR A 62 -49.57 -25.54 12.33
C THR A 62 -48.59 -25.08 11.27
N GLU A 63 -49.01 -25.02 10.01
CA GLU A 63 -48.19 -24.50 8.92
C GLU A 63 -48.43 -23.00 8.73
N ILE A 64 -47.35 -22.23 8.81
CA ILE A 64 -47.33 -20.78 8.68
C ILE A 64 -46.56 -20.46 7.41
N HIS A 65 -47.25 -19.87 6.44
CA HIS A 65 -46.72 -19.56 5.12
C HIS A 65 -46.39 -18.07 5.02
N GLY A 66 -45.23 -17.74 4.44
CA GLY A 66 -44.79 -16.36 4.33
C GLY A 66 -43.69 -16.16 3.29
N GLN A 67 -43.16 -14.94 3.25
CA GLN A 67 -42.00 -14.58 2.45
C GLN A 67 -41.07 -13.65 3.24
N THR A 68 -39.76 -13.75 3.02
CA THR A 68 -38.80 -12.75 3.54
C THR A 68 -39.03 -11.38 2.90
N ASP A 69 -38.58 -10.31 3.54
CA ASP A 69 -38.56 -8.97 2.97
C ASP A 69 -37.33 -8.73 2.09
N ALA A 70 -37.11 -7.48 1.65
CA ALA A 70 -35.97 -7.11 0.82
C ALA A 70 -34.60 -7.31 1.50
N ASN A 71 -34.57 -7.40 2.83
CA ASN A 71 -33.38 -7.63 3.63
C ASN A 71 -33.25 -9.10 4.07
N GLY A 72 -34.03 -10.01 3.48
CA GLY A 72 -33.98 -11.42 3.82
C GLY A 72 -34.50 -11.74 5.22
N LEU A 73 -35.24 -10.82 5.85
CA LEU A 73 -35.79 -10.99 7.20
C LEU A 73 -37.25 -11.44 7.15
N CYS A 74 -37.67 -12.25 8.12
CA CYS A 74 -39.08 -12.49 8.40
C CYS A 74 -39.35 -12.65 9.90
N PHE A 75 -40.44 -12.06 10.38
CA PHE A 75 -40.82 -12.06 11.80
C PHE A 75 -42.17 -12.75 12.01
N ILE A 76 -42.21 -13.68 12.96
CA ILE A 76 -43.39 -14.45 13.30
C ILE A 76 -43.66 -14.34 14.81
N TYR A 77 -44.88 -13.94 15.18
CA TYR A 77 -45.32 -13.76 16.56
C TYR A 77 -46.48 -14.70 16.90
N ASP A 78 -46.78 -14.93 18.18
CA ASP A 78 -47.77 -15.91 18.66
C ASP A 78 -47.48 -17.37 18.22
N MET A 79 -46.23 -17.81 18.35
CA MET A 79 -45.78 -19.15 17.95
C MET A 79 -46.03 -20.22 19.02
N GLY A 80 -46.39 -21.45 18.63
CA GLY A 80 -46.45 -22.60 19.54
C GLY A 80 -45.12 -22.81 20.29
N CYS A 81 -45.17 -22.98 21.61
CA CYS A 81 -43.98 -23.01 22.46
C CYS A 81 -43.29 -24.38 22.43
N ASN A 82 -42.47 -24.64 21.41
CA ASN A 82 -41.43 -25.68 21.33
C ASN A 82 -40.71 -25.62 19.96
N ALA A 83 -39.96 -26.67 19.59
CA ALA A 83 -39.26 -26.77 18.30
C ALA A 83 -40.20 -26.64 17.09
N PHE A 84 -39.70 -26.02 16.02
CA PHE A 84 -40.38 -25.85 14.75
C PHE A 84 -39.49 -26.32 13.59
N GLU A 85 -40.09 -26.68 12.47
CA GLU A 85 -39.40 -26.94 11.21
C GLU A 85 -39.58 -25.75 10.27
N LEU A 86 -38.49 -25.27 9.68
CA LEU A 86 -38.52 -24.16 8.71
C LEU A 86 -38.04 -24.64 7.35
N MET A 87 -38.90 -24.51 6.35
CA MET A 87 -38.61 -24.78 4.95
C MET A 87 -38.54 -23.46 4.19
N LEU A 88 -37.37 -23.11 3.66
CA LEU A 88 -37.13 -21.90 2.87
C LEU A 88 -36.95 -22.29 1.40
N GLU A 89 -37.69 -21.62 0.51
CA GLU A 89 -37.59 -21.80 -0.94
C GLU A 89 -36.60 -20.80 -1.57
N GLU A 90 -36.31 -20.97 -2.87
CA GLU A 90 -35.45 -20.05 -3.62
C GLU A 90 -36.17 -18.71 -3.80
N GLY A 91 -35.57 -17.62 -3.29
CA GLY A 91 -35.94 -16.26 -3.66
C GLY A 91 -35.63 -15.97 -5.13
N SER A 92 -36.23 -14.92 -5.68
CA SER A 92 -36.07 -14.58 -7.11
C SER A 92 -34.71 -13.93 -7.41
N ASP A 93 -33.76 -14.71 -7.95
CA ASP A 93 -32.56 -14.17 -8.61
C ASP A 93 -32.80 -14.05 -10.11
N GLU A 94 -33.87 -13.34 -10.48
CA GLU A 94 -34.14 -13.10 -11.90
C GLU A 94 -33.09 -12.10 -12.43
N PHE A 95 -31.99 -12.64 -12.96
CA PHE A 95 -30.99 -11.87 -13.69
C PHE A 95 -31.66 -11.23 -14.91
N LYS A 96 -31.99 -9.94 -14.77
CA LYS A 96 -32.40 -9.09 -15.89
C LYS A 96 -31.13 -8.42 -16.43
N PRO A 97 -30.56 -8.90 -17.55
CA PRO A 97 -29.41 -8.23 -18.15
C PRO A 97 -29.79 -6.77 -18.42
N GLN A 98 -28.92 -5.84 -18.02
CA GLN A 98 -29.11 -4.42 -18.35
C GLN A 98 -29.14 -4.23 -19.87
N GLU A 99 -29.96 -3.28 -20.34
CA GLU A 99 -29.93 -2.90 -21.75
C GLU A 99 -28.54 -2.36 -22.12
N THR A 100 -27.97 -2.91 -23.18
CA THR A 100 -26.63 -2.57 -23.67
C THR A 100 -26.55 -1.11 -24.09
N ILE A 101 -25.60 -0.36 -23.52
CA ILE A 101 -25.25 0.99 -23.97
C ILE A 101 -24.29 0.85 -25.17
N GLN A 102 -24.47 1.67 -26.21
CA GLN A 102 -23.56 1.69 -27.36
C GLN A 102 -22.16 2.15 -26.93
N ASN A 103 -21.14 1.31 -27.12
CA ASN A 103 -19.75 1.58 -26.74
C ASN A 103 -19.21 2.88 -27.38
N ASN A 104 -19.42 3.04 -28.69
CA ASN A 104 -19.09 4.26 -29.41
C ASN A 104 -20.14 4.55 -30.51
N PRO A 105 -21.28 5.18 -30.16
CA PRO A 105 -22.42 5.35 -31.07
C PRO A 105 -22.07 6.12 -32.34
N VAL A 106 -21.09 7.03 -32.24
CA VAL A 106 -20.61 7.85 -33.37
C VAL A 106 -19.87 6.99 -34.40
N LEU A 107 -19.02 6.06 -33.96
CA LEU A 107 -18.32 5.15 -34.87
C LEU A 107 -19.26 4.06 -35.41
N GLN A 108 -20.16 3.54 -34.56
CA GLN A 108 -21.14 2.52 -34.94
C GLN A 108 -22.13 3.02 -36.01
N SER A 109 -22.51 4.30 -35.96
CA SER A 109 -23.41 4.91 -36.94
C SER A 109 -22.69 5.48 -38.17
N ASN A 110 -21.35 5.54 -38.15
CA ASN A 110 -20.54 6.09 -39.23
C ASN A 110 -19.34 5.18 -39.58
N PRO A 111 -19.51 4.26 -40.54
CA PRO A 111 -18.45 3.34 -40.97
C PRO A 111 -17.17 4.02 -41.47
N VAL A 112 -17.25 5.27 -41.93
CA VAL A 112 -16.07 6.04 -42.36
C VAL A 112 -15.27 6.51 -41.16
N TYR A 113 -15.93 6.98 -40.11
CA TYR A 113 -15.27 7.35 -38.86
C TYR A 113 -14.66 6.15 -38.16
N ALA A 114 -15.35 5.01 -38.17
CA ALA A 114 -14.80 3.78 -37.63
C ALA A 114 -13.54 3.30 -38.36
N ALA A 115 -13.51 3.39 -39.69
CA ALA A 115 -12.33 3.06 -40.48
C ALA A 115 -11.16 4.00 -40.17
N LEU A 116 -11.43 5.31 -40.09
CA LEU A 116 -10.43 6.33 -39.75
C LEU A 116 -9.86 6.13 -38.33
N ALA A 117 -10.74 5.89 -37.35
CA ALA A 117 -10.36 5.62 -35.96
C ALA A 117 -9.51 4.35 -35.86
N GLY A 118 -9.94 3.25 -36.49
CA GLY A 118 -9.19 1.99 -36.45
C GLY A 118 -7.80 2.09 -37.07
N GLU A 119 -7.64 2.81 -38.18
CA GLU A 119 -6.32 3.08 -38.76
C GLU A 119 -5.46 3.90 -37.81
N TYR A 120 -5.98 5.03 -37.31
CA TYR A 120 -5.29 5.92 -36.38
C TYR A 120 -4.78 5.20 -35.13
N PHE A 121 -5.65 4.46 -34.44
CA PHE A 121 -5.30 3.75 -33.20
C PHE A 121 -4.27 2.64 -33.41
N THR A 122 -4.35 1.94 -34.53
CA THR A 122 -3.35 0.91 -34.85
C THR A 122 -1.97 1.51 -35.01
N LEU A 123 -1.87 2.69 -35.67
CA LEU A 123 -0.60 3.36 -35.85
C LEU A 123 -0.09 3.98 -34.55
N PHE A 124 -0.99 4.55 -33.76
CA PHE A 124 -0.69 5.06 -32.43
C PHE A 124 -0.02 3.99 -31.55
N LEU A 125 -0.63 2.82 -31.40
CA LEU A 125 -0.10 1.73 -30.57
C LEU A 125 1.26 1.21 -31.08
N LEU A 126 1.38 1.03 -32.39
CA LEU A 126 2.61 0.55 -33.01
C LEU A 126 3.78 1.53 -32.79
N LEU A 127 3.53 2.83 -32.92
CA LEU A 127 4.51 3.87 -32.69
C LEU A 127 4.79 4.07 -31.20
N ARG A 128 3.76 4.04 -30.35
CA ARG A 128 3.87 4.16 -28.89
C ARG A 128 4.72 3.06 -28.28
N LYS A 129 4.57 1.81 -28.74
CA LYS A 129 5.38 0.67 -28.29
C LYS A 129 6.88 0.87 -28.58
N GLN A 130 7.21 1.62 -29.62
CA GLN A 130 8.58 2.00 -29.98
C GLN A 130 9.02 3.33 -29.32
N GLY A 131 8.19 3.91 -28.43
CA GLY A 131 8.45 5.19 -27.78
C GLY A 131 8.39 6.40 -28.71
N LEU A 132 7.75 6.26 -29.88
CA LEU A 132 7.72 7.30 -30.92
C LEU A 132 6.54 8.27 -30.80
N VAL A 133 5.47 7.90 -30.11
CA VAL A 133 4.33 8.79 -29.82
C VAL A 133 3.74 8.48 -28.44
N THR A 134 3.16 9.48 -27.77
CA THR A 134 2.50 9.33 -26.47
C THR A 134 1.23 10.17 -26.42
N TYR A 135 0.12 9.60 -25.96
CA TYR A 135 -1.14 10.35 -25.84
C TYR A 135 -1.11 11.20 -24.57
N ASP A 136 -1.40 12.50 -24.71
CA ASP A 136 -1.53 13.42 -23.60
C ASP A 136 -3.02 13.56 -23.24
N ALA A 137 -3.39 12.97 -22.11
CA ALA A 137 -4.77 13.01 -21.64
C ALA A 137 -5.14 14.36 -21.02
N ASP A 138 -4.18 15.10 -20.47
CA ASP A 138 -4.41 16.35 -19.75
C ASP A 138 -4.67 17.50 -20.73
N ASP A 139 -3.99 17.48 -21.89
CA ASP A 139 -4.13 18.49 -22.94
C ASP A 139 -5.19 18.10 -24.01
N SER A 140 -5.72 16.87 -23.95
CA SER A 140 -6.83 16.42 -24.79
C SER A 140 -8.19 16.96 -24.31
N SER A 141 -9.00 17.49 -25.25
CA SER A 141 -10.30 18.10 -24.96
C SER A 141 -11.39 17.64 -25.94
N ASP A 142 -12.65 18.04 -25.72
CA ASP A 142 -13.69 17.74 -26.70
C ASP A 142 -13.52 18.44 -28.08
N ARG A 143 -12.53 19.32 -28.18
CA ARG A 143 -12.16 20.06 -29.40
C ARG A 143 -10.83 19.60 -30.01
N HIS A 144 -10.03 18.80 -29.30
CA HIS A 144 -8.69 18.41 -29.71
C HIS A 144 -8.31 17.04 -29.14
N VAL A 145 -7.69 16.21 -29.97
CA VAL A 145 -7.02 14.96 -29.56
C VAL A 145 -5.54 15.30 -29.50
N ASP A 146 -4.91 15.22 -28.33
CA ASP A 146 -3.51 15.58 -28.17
C ASP A 146 -2.61 14.34 -28.05
N VAL A 147 -1.59 14.29 -28.90
CA VAL A 147 -0.59 13.24 -28.94
C VAL A 147 0.75 13.92 -29.14
N ASP A 148 1.70 13.58 -28.28
CA ASP A 148 3.09 13.97 -28.39
C ASP A 148 3.86 13.04 -29.32
N GLY A 149 4.77 13.61 -30.09
CA GLY A 149 5.73 12.87 -30.90
C GLY A 149 7.05 12.63 -30.18
N ALA A 150 7.86 11.74 -30.76
CA ALA A 150 9.26 11.61 -30.38
C ALA A 150 9.94 12.98 -30.49
N GLY A 151 10.57 13.43 -29.40
CA GLY A 151 11.19 14.77 -29.34
C GLY A 151 12.17 15.04 -30.49
N LEU A 152 12.56 16.30 -30.66
CA LEU A 152 13.37 16.80 -31.79
C LEU A 152 14.70 16.07 -32.07
N LEU A 153 15.15 15.22 -31.15
CA LEU A 153 16.41 14.46 -31.19
C LEU A 153 16.24 12.97 -31.52
N THR A 154 15.01 12.45 -31.63
CA THR A 154 14.78 11.02 -31.85
C THR A 154 14.74 10.70 -33.35
N SER A 155 15.73 9.94 -33.84
CA SER A 155 15.73 9.43 -35.20
C SER A 155 14.69 8.32 -35.35
N ILE A 156 13.70 8.51 -36.23
CA ILE A 156 12.68 7.50 -36.51
C ILE A 156 13.33 6.39 -37.34
N PRO A 157 13.29 5.11 -36.92
CA PRO A 157 13.84 4.01 -37.72
C PRO A 157 13.16 3.92 -39.10
N ASP A 158 13.93 3.60 -40.14
CA ASP A 158 13.47 3.58 -41.55
C ASP A 158 12.23 2.71 -41.77
N GLU A 159 12.10 1.62 -41.00
CA GLU A 159 10.95 0.72 -41.06
C GLU A 159 9.64 1.33 -40.51
N TYR A 160 9.75 2.34 -39.63
CA TYR A 160 8.61 3.04 -39.01
C TYR A 160 8.34 4.43 -39.59
N TYR A 161 9.21 4.96 -40.44
CA TYR A 161 9.08 6.33 -40.98
C TYR A 161 7.77 6.58 -41.73
N LYS A 162 7.34 5.61 -42.56
CA LYS A 162 6.07 5.71 -43.29
C LYS A 162 4.86 5.64 -42.35
N SER A 163 4.95 4.86 -41.27
CA SER A 163 3.96 4.77 -40.20
C SER A 163 3.78 6.09 -39.50
N TYR A 164 4.91 6.66 -39.09
CA TYR A 164 4.97 7.90 -38.36
C TYR A 164 4.34 9.02 -39.15
N LYS A 165 4.71 9.15 -40.43
CA LYS A 165 4.11 10.15 -41.33
C LYS A 165 2.60 9.96 -41.48
N ARG A 166 2.13 8.73 -41.72
CA ARG A 166 0.70 8.45 -41.89
C ARG A 166 -0.10 8.69 -40.61
N PHE A 167 0.47 8.37 -39.44
CA PHE A 167 -0.13 8.65 -38.15
C PHE A 167 -0.44 10.15 -38.00
N TRP A 168 0.53 11.03 -38.26
CA TRP A 168 0.32 12.47 -38.18
C TRP A 168 -0.64 13.02 -39.24
N GLU A 169 -0.66 12.44 -40.44
CA GLU A 169 -1.70 12.79 -41.45
C GLU A 169 -3.12 12.42 -40.97
N LEU A 170 -3.27 11.32 -40.24
CA LEU A 170 -4.55 10.88 -39.66
C LEU A 170 -4.93 11.72 -38.44
N ASP A 171 -3.96 12.02 -37.58
CA ASP A 171 -4.13 12.90 -36.43
C ASP A 171 -4.64 14.28 -36.86
N GLU A 172 -3.99 14.87 -37.88
CA GLU A 172 -4.41 16.15 -38.47
C GLU A 172 -5.84 16.04 -39.05
N GLN A 173 -6.17 14.97 -39.75
CA GLN A 173 -7.51 14.73 -40.30
C GLN A 173 -8.59 14.61 -39.21
N ILE A 174 -8.27 13.92 -38.11
CA ILE A 174 -9.16 13.77 -36.95
C ILE A 174 -9.35 15.11 -36.26
N ASN A 175 -8.27 15.86 -36.06
CA ASN A 175 -8.29 17.14 -35.37
C ASN A 175 -9.04 18.24 -36.15
N HIS A 176 -8.98 18.20 -37.49
CA HIS A 176 -9.82 18.99 -38.40
C HIS A 176 -11.25 18.44 -38.60
N GLY A 177 -11.51 17.22 -38.12
CA GLY A 177 -12.79 16.54 -38.24
C GLY A 177 -13.87 17.07 -37.31
N SER A 178 -15.05 16.45 -37.37
CA SER A 178 -16.19 16.84 -36.54
C SER A 178 -15.91 16.69 -35.04
N ARG A 179 -16.53 17.54 -34.20
CA ARG A 179 -16.46 17.43 -32.72
C ARG A 179 -16.84 16.02 -32.23
N GLN A 180 -17.82 15.40 -32.87
CA GLN A 180 -18.28 14.04 -32.55
C GLN A 180 -17.19 12.99 -32.83
N LEU A 181 -16.42 13.14 -33.91
CA LEU A 181 -15.30 12.26 -34.22
C LEU A 181 -14.19 12.41 -33.18
N LYS A 182 -13.82 13.65 -32.81
CA LYS A 182 -12.78 13.90 -31.80
C LYS A 182 -13.14 13.34 -30.43
N GLN A 183 -14.38 13.57 -29.99
CA GLN A 183 -14.91 12.95 -28.77
C GLN A 183 -14.88 11.41 -28.84
N ALA A 184 -15.19 10.84 -30.00
CA ALA A 184 -15.13 9.39 -30.20
C ALA A 184 -13.70 8.84 -30.17
N ILE A 185 -12.71 9.59 -30.69
CA ILE A 185 -11.29 9.23 -30.66
C ILE A 185 -10.73 9.36 -29.23
N ASN A 186 -10.96 10.49 -28.55
CA ASN A 186 -10.55 10.66 -27.14
C ASN A 186 -11.15 9.57 -26.24
N LYS A 187 -12.40 9.17 -26.49
CA LYS A 187 -13.03 8.06 -25.76
C LYS A 187 -12.32 6.72 -26.01
N ILE A 188 -11.77 6.46 -27.20
CA ILE A 188 -11.06 5.20 -27.48
C ILE A 188 -9.70 5.14 -26.78
N HIS A 189 -8.95 6.25 -26.72
CA HIS A 189 -7.68 6.33 -25.97
C HIS A 189 -7.84 5.94 -24.49
N HIS A 190 -9.05 6.09 -23.96
CA HIS A 190 -9.44 5.77 -22.58
C HIS A 190 -10.30 4.48 -22.45
N SER A 191 -10.45 3.69 -23.52
CA SER A 191 -11.35 2.52 -23.52
C SER A 191 -10.62 1.20 -23.24
N LEU A 192 -11.38 0.17 -22.85
CA LEU A 192 -10.97 -1.23 -22.67
C LEU A 192 -10.12 -1.80 -23.84
N ALA A 193 -10.20 -1.21 -25.03
CA ALA A 193 -9.36 -1.55 -26.18
C ALA A 193 -7.86 -1.33 -25.92
N ALA A 194 -7.49 -0.27 -25.20
CA ALA A 194 -6.11 0.01 -24.80
C ALA A 194 -5.57 -1.02 -23.78
N GLU A 195 -6.41 -1.55 -22.89
CA GLU A 195 -6.04 -2.62 -21.95
C GLU A 195 -5.88 -3.98 -22.65
N VAL A 196 -6.77 -4.32 -23.59
CA VAL A 196 -6.69 -5.59 -24.35
C VAL A 196 -5.47 -5.61 -25.27
N ALA A 197 -5.09 -4.44 -25.79
CA ALA A 197 -3.91 -4.26 -26.62
C ALA A 197 -2.58 -4.60 -25.91
N ASP A 198 -2.53 -4.45 -24.58
CA ASP A 198 -1.33 -4.67 -23.77
C ASP A 198 -1.15 -6.14 -23.35
N THR A 199 -2.18 -6.98 -23.53
CA THR A 199 -2.18 -8.39 -23.10
C THR A 199 -1.57 -9.39 -24.10
N GLY A 200 -1.14 -8.95 -25.28
CA GLY A 200 -0.58 -9.82 -26.32
C GLY A 200 0.93 -10.05 -26.17
N GLU A 201 1.35 -11.30 -25.93
CA GLU A 201 2.78 -11.69 -25.87
C GLU A 201 3.47 -11.72 -27.25
N ASP A 202 2.73 -11.69 -28.35
CA ASP A 202 3.25 -11.73 -29.73
C ASP A 202 3.04 -10.37 -30.43
N ASP A 203 4.08 -9.86 -31.10
CA ASP A 203 4.08 -8.67 -31.99
C ASP A 203 3.16 -8.82 -33.22
N ASN A 204 1.86 -9.03 -33.02
CA ASN A 204 0.93 -9.31 -34.08
C ASN A 204 0.03 -8.11 -34.41
N ALA A 205 0.63 -7.12 -35.09
CA ALA A 205 -0.06 -5.91 -35.53
C ALA A 205 -1.33 -6.17 -36.39
N ALA A 206 -1.45 -7.32 -37.07
CA ALA A 206 -2.63 -7.69 -37.87
C ALA A 206 -3.82 -8.13 -36.99
N LEU A 207 -3.55 -8.84 -35.89
CA LEU A 207 -4.56 -9.21 -34.89
C LEU A 207 -5.05 -8.00 -34.11
N MET A 208 -4.12 -7.11 -33.77
CA MET A 208 -4.41 -5.84 -33.10
C MET A 208 -5.33 -4.97 -33.95
N MET A 209 -4.96 -4.72 -35.21
CA MET A 209 -5.79 -4.00 -36.17
C MET A 209 -7.20 -4.62 -36.33
N PHE A 210 -7.27 -5.95 -36.34
CA PHE A 210 -8.52 -6.68 -36.44
C PHE A 210 -9.42 -6.42 -35.22
N CYS A 211 -8.86 -6.45 -34.01
CA CYS A 211 -9.61 -6.22 -32.78
C CYS A 211 -10.08 -4.76 -32.67
N GLU A 212 -9.23 -3.79 -32.98
CA GLU A 212 -9.54 -2.36 -32.88
C GLU A 212 -10.69 -1.92 -33.81
N VAL A 213 -10.67 -2.37 -35.07
CA VAL A 213 -11.74 -2.04 -36.03
C VAL A 213 -13.09 -2.62 -35.58
N ILE A 214 -13.08 -3.82 -34.97
CA ILE A 214 -14.28 -4.48 -34.47
C ILE A 214 -14.78 -3.83 -33.19
N LEU A 215 -13.90 -3.52 -32.23
CA LEU A 215 -14.24 -2.90 -30.95
C LEU A 215 -14.86 -1.50 -31.12
N GLY A 216 -14.39 -0.73 -32.10
CA GLY A 216 -14.97 0.57 -32.45
C GLY A 216 -16.39 0.49 -33.01
N CYS A 217 -16.81 -0.66 -33.56
CA CYS A 217 -18.10 -0.84 -34.23
C CYS A 217 -19.08 -1.78 -33.50
N THR A 218 -18.68 -2.36 -32.37
CA THR A 218 -19.48 -3.37 -31.67
C THR A 218 -20.02 -2.78 -30.35
N PRO A 219 -21.31 -2.94 -30.03
CA PRO A 219 -21.82 -2.58 -28.71
C PRO A 219 -21.31 -3.61 -27.70
N VAL A 220 -20.32 -3.25 -26.88
CA VAL A 220 -19.74 -4.14 -25.87
C VAL A 220 -19.83 -3.53 -24.47
N VAL A 221 -20.17 -4.40 -23.51
CA VAL A 221 -20.01 -4.20 -22.06
C VAL A 221 -19.16 -5.39 -21.59
N GLY A 222 -17.89 -5.17 -21.28
CA GLY A 222 -17.02 -6.20 -20.69
C GLY A 222 -16.59 -7.40 -21.55
N GLN A 223 -16.79 -7.38 -22.89
CA GLN A 223 -16.56 -8.53 -23.79
C GLN A 223 -15.36 -8.34 -24.76
N ALA A 224 -14.40 -7.48 -24.47
CA ALA A 224 -13.28 -7.22 -25.39
C ALA A 224 -12.37 -8.44 -25.62
N LEU A 225 -12.22 -9.34 -24.63
CA LEU A 225 -11.51 -10.61 -24.80
C LEU A 225 -12.22 -11.58 -25.77
N ASP A 226 -13.53 -11.46 -25.95
CA ASP A 226 -14.27 -12.26 -26.93
C ASP A 226 -13.98 -11.80 -28.36
N VAL A 227 -13.85 -10.48 -28.57
CA VAL A 227 -13.40 -9.93 -29.85
C VAL A 227 -11.99 -10.37 -30.17
N TYR A 228 -11.09 -10.35 -29.17
CA TYR A 228 -9.74 -10.90 -29.30
C TYR A 228 -9.78 -12.39 -29.66
N SER A 229 -10.65 -13.18 -29.03
CA SER A 229 -10.81 -14.62 -29.32
C SER A 229 -11.25 -14.89 -30.78
N ILE A 230 -12.05 -14.01 -31.39
CA ILE A 230 -12.39 -14.10 -32.83
C ILE A 230 -11.16 -13.80 -33.68
N GLY A 231 -10.38 -12.78 -33.29
CA GLY A 231 -9.15 -12.42 -33.97
C GLY A 231 -8.09 -13.53 -33.91
N ASP A 232 -7.83 -14.08 -32.73
CA ASP A 232 -6.90 -15.19 -32.53
C ASP A 232 -7.33 -16.42 -33.34
N TRP A 233 -8.64 -16.71 -33.37
CA TRP A 233 -9.18 -17.77 -34.22
C TRP A 233 -8.86 -17.57 -35.71
N CYS A 234 -9.04 -16.34 -36.22
CA CYS A 234 -8.67 -15.98 -37.60
C CYS A 234 -7.17 -16.10 -37.83
N TRP A 235 -6.36 -15.69 -36.86
CA TRP A 235 -4.91 -15.74 -36.92
C TRP A 235 -4.35 -17.16 -36.92
N ARG A 236 -4.86 -18.04 -36.04
CA ARG A 236 -4.55 -19.46 -36.02
C ARG A 236 -4.88 -20.13 -37.35
N THR A 237 -6.01 -19.75 -37.95
CA THR A 237 -6.41 -20.21 -39.28
C THR A 237 -5.46 -19.72 -40.36
N TYR A 238 -5.04 -18.45 -40.30
CA TYR A 238 -4.04 -17.91 -41.22
C TYR A 238 -2.70 -18.65 -41.13
N LYS A 239 -2.20 -18.91 -39.93
CA LYS A 239 -0.97 -19.69 -39.71
C LYS A 239 -1.10 -21.15 -40.19
N LYS A 240 -2.30 -21.74 -40.13
CA LYS A 240 -2.57 -23.14 -40.53
C LYS A 240 -3.92 -23.26 -41.28
N PRO A 241 -3.95 -23.01 -42.61
CA PRO A 241 -5.20 -22.98 -43.38
C PRO A 241 -6.01 -24.29 -43.37
N ALA A 242 -5.35 -25.43 -43.16
CA ALA A 242 -5.98 -26.75 -43.06
C ALA A 242 -6.97 -26.87 -41.88
N LEU A 243 -6.87 -25.99 -40.87
CA LEU A 243 -7.81 -25.96 -39.74
C LEU A 243 -9.26 -25.67 -40.17
N MET A 244 -9.49 -25.06 -41.35
CA MET A 244 -10.86 -24.81 -41.83
C MET A 244 -11.63 -26.07 -42.23
N ASP A 245 -10.92 -27.16 -42.52
CA ASP A 245 -11.55 -28.45 -42.78
C ASP A 245 -11.90 -29.19 -41.48
N GLU A 246 -11.40 -28.72 -40.33
CA GLU A 246 -11.67 -29.30 -39.02
C GLU A 246 -13.00 -28.79 -38.44
N GLN A 247 -13.93 -29.72 -38.26
CA GLN A 247 -15.25 -29.45 -37.68
C GLN A 247 -15.20 -28.77 -36.30
N LEU A 248 -14.24 -29.16 -35.46
CA LEU A 248 -14.08 -28.60 -34.11
C LEU A 248 -13.54 -27.16 -34.13
N HIS A 249 -12.68 -26.83 -35.10
CA HIS A 249 -12.17 -25.47 -35.26
C HIS A 249 -13.28 -24.53 -35.71
N LEU A 250 -14.14 -24.97 -36.63
CA LEU A 250 -15.32 -24.20 -37.05
C LEU A 250 -16.31 -23.97 -35.88
N ALA A 251 -16.53 -24.98 -35.03
CA ALA A 251 -17.38 -24.87 -33.85
C ALA A 251 -16.80 -23.92 -32.79
N ASP A 252 -15.48 -23.94 -32.58
CA ASP A 252 -14.77 -22.99 -31.70
C ASP A 252 -14.94 -21.54 -32.18
N GLY A 253 -14.82 -21.30 -33.48
CA GLY A 253 -15.03 -19.97 -34.07
C GLY A 253 -16.45 -19.44 -33.86
N VAL A 254 -17.47 -20.31 -33.99
CA VAL A 254 -18.87 -19.94 -33.68
C VAL A 254 -19.07 -19.65 -32.19
N LEU A 255 -18.42 -20.41 -31.30
CA LEU A 255 -18.49 -20.14 -29.86
C LEU A 255 -17.81 -18.81 -29.49
N CYS A 256 -16.69 -18.44 -30.12
CA CYS A 256 -16.09 -17.10 -29.96
C CYS A 256 -17.10 -16.00 -30.28
N VAL A 257 -17.82 -16.15 -31.40
CA VAL A 257 -18.81 -15.17 -31.85
C VAL A 257 -20.03 -15.12 -30.93
N ILE A 258 -20.51 -16.26 -30.45
CA ILE A 258 -21.60 -16.33 -29.46
C ILE A 258 -21.19 -15.64 -28.15
N GLY A 259 -19.91 -15.73 -27.76
CA GLY A 259 -19.36 -15.05 -26.59
C GLY A 259 -19.54 -13.53 -26.61
N VAL A 260 -19.49 -12.91 -27.80
CA VAL A 260 -19.70 -11.46 -27.96
C VAL A 260 -21.16 -11.06 -27.81
N VAL A 261 -22.13 -11.99 -27.84
CA VAL A 261 -23.55 -11.66 -27.66
C VAL A 261 -23.81 -11.34 -26.19
N PRO A 262 -24.27 -10.13 -25.83
CA PRO A 262 -24.53 -9.75 -24.44
C PRO A 262 -25.57 -10.67 -23.77
N GLY A 263 -25.44 -10.89 -22.46
CA GLY A 263 -26.28 -11.80 -21.70
C GLY A 263 -25.64 -13.19 -21.54
N LEU A 264 -26.35 -14.25 -21.93
CA LEU A 264 -25.88 -15.64 -21.73
C LEU A 264 -24.89 -16.13 -22.81
N GLY A 265 -24.40 -15.26 -23.68
CA GLY A 265 -23.47 -15.61 -24.77
C GLY A 265 -22.14 -16.16 -24.27
N ASP A 266 -21.53 -15.52 -23.27
CA ASP A 266 -20.29 -16.01 -22.67
C ASP A 266 -20.47 -17.38 -21.96
N ALA A 267 -21.57 -17.55 -21.23
CA ALA A 267 -21.91 -18.83 -20.61
C ALA A 267 -22.06 -19.95 -21.65
N LEU A 268 -22.63 -19.66 -22.82
CA LEU A 268 -22.73 -20.59 -23.95
C LEU A 268 -21.36 -20.91 -24.55
N LYS A 269 -20.49 -19.90 -24.73
CA LYS A 269 -19.09 -20.08 -25.19
C LYS A 269 -18.31 -21.01 -24.26
N VAL A 270 -18.30 -20.69 -22.96
CA VAL A 270 -17.56 -21.44 -21.93
C VAL A 270 -18.08 -22.87 -21.82
N CYS A 271 -19.40 -23.05 -21.75
CA CYS A 271 -20.03 -24.35 -21.69
C CYS A 271 -19.74 -25.18 -22.96
N GLY A 272 -19.90 -24.60 -24.14
CA GLY A 272 -19.63 -25.27 -25.42
C GLY A 272 -18.18 -25.70 -25.57
N ARG A 273 -17.21 -24.84 -25.22
CA ARG A 273 -15.77 -25.19 -25.27
C ARG A 273 -15.43 -26.32 -24.31
N ALA A 274 -15.99 -26.31 -23.10
CA ALA A 274 -15.79 -27.38 -22.13
C ALA A 274 -16.34 -28.72 -22.65
N ILE A 275 -17.53 -28.72 -23.26
CA ILE A 275 -18.15 -29.91 -23.86
C ILE A 275 -17.32 -30.44 -25.03
N LEU A 276 -16.91 -29.58 -25.97
CA LEU A 276 -16.08 -29.98 -27.11
C LEU A 276 -14.75 -30.61 -26.66
N LYS A 277 -14.11 -30.02 -25.63
CA LYS A 277 -12.85 -30.55 -25.06
C LYS A 277 -13.05 -31.91 -24.39
N ALA A 278 -14.16 -32.12 -23.69
CA ALA A 278 -14.49 -33.40 -23.06
C ALA A 278 -14.77 -34.51 -24.08
N LEU A 279 -15.52 -34.20 -25.15
CA LEU A 279 -15.90 -35.18 -26.15
C LEU A 279 -14.74 -35.56 -27.09
N LYS A 280 -13.84 -34.61 -27.38
CA LYS A 280 -12.58 -34.87 -28.12
C LYS A 280 -11.68 -35.89 -27.40
N ASN A 281 -11.71 -35.90 -26.07
CA ASN A 281 -10.92 -36.78 -25.21
C ASN A 281 -11.81 -37.74 -24.40
N SER A 282 -12.92 -38.21 -24.99
CA SER A 282 -13.97 -38.99 -24.32
C SER A 282 -13.51 -40.31 -23.69
N SER A 283 -12.29 -40.78 -24.02
CA SER A 283 -11.62 -41.93 -23.38
C SER A 283 -11.04 -41.61 -21.98
N SER A 284 -10.98 -40.33 -21.59
CA SER A 284 -10.42 -39.87 -20.30
C SER A 284 -11.52 -39.39 -19.34
N PRO A 285 -11.76 -40.10 -18.21
CA PRO A 285 -12.66 -39.66 -17.14
C PRO A 285 -12.29 -38.32 -16.50
N GLU A 286 -11.07 -37.83 -16.72
CA GLU A 286 -10.59 -36.54 -16.21
C GLU A 286 -11.10 -35.37 -17.06
N ALA A 287 -11.18 -35.54 -18.38
CA ALA A 287 -11.69 -34.50 -19.29
C ALA A 287 -13.18 -34.24 -19.07
N VAL A 288 -13.96 -35.29 -18.83
CA VAL A 288 -15.39 -35.18 -18.47
C VAL A 288 -15.57 -34.55 -17.09
N ARG A 289 -14.73 -34.89 -16.09
CA ARG A 289 -14.75 -34.25 -14.76
C ARG A 289 -14.39 -32.77 -14.81
N PHE A 290 -13.41 -32.38 -15.63
CA PHE A 290 -13.05 -30.99 -15.86
C PHE A 290 -14.24 -30.21 -16.45
N ALA A 291 -14.87 -30.73 -17.50
CA ALA A 291 -16.05 -30.10 -18.09
C ALA A 291 -17.23 -30.00 -17.10
N ILE A 292 -17.48 -31.05 -16.31
CA ILE A 292 -18.49 -31.00 -15.25
C ILE A 292 -18.18 -29.89 -14.25
N LYS A 293 -16.92 -29.72 -13.82
CA LYS A 293 -16.53 -28.66 -12.87
C LYS A 293 -16.74 -27.27 -13.47
N THR A 294 -16.30 -27.04 -14.71
CA THR A 294 -16.47 -25.78 -15.42
C THR A 294 -17.95 -25.42 -15.62
N ILE A 295 -18.77 -26.38 -16.05
CA ILE A 295 -20.20 -26.17 -16.36
C ILE A 295 -21.04 -26.06 -15.08
N ARG A 296 -20.68 -26.77 -14.00
CA ARG A 296 -21.41 -26.70 -12.73
C ARG A 296 -21.41 -25.30 -12.14
N ASN A 297 -20.34 -24.53 -12.33
CA ASN A 297 -20.26 -23.13 -11.94
C ASN A 297 -21.22 -22.20 -12.71
N LEU A 298 -21.83 -22.71 -13.81
CA LEU A 298 -22.76 -22.00 -14.69
C LEU A 298 -24.22 -22.49 -14.56
N SER A 299 -24.51 -23.44 -13.65
CA SER A 299 -25.85 -24.08 -13.54
C SER A 299 -26.49 -23.89 -12.16
N ASP A 300 -27.82 -23.74 -12.11
CA ASP A 300 -28.63 -23.56 -10.88
C ASP A 300 -28.75 -24.86 -10.05
N GLY A 301 -27.62 -25.50 -9.70
CA GLY A 301 -27.56 -26.73 -8.91
C GLY A 301 -27.96 -28.02 -9.65
N ASN A 302 -28.81 -27.96 -10.67
CA ASN A 302 -29.13 -29.08 -11.55
C ASN A 302 -28.37 -28.97 -12.88
N LEU A 303 -27.20 -29.61 -12.93
CA LEU A 303 -26.30 -29.59 -14.09
C LEU A 303 -26.98 -30.03 -15.39
N VAL A 304 -27.80 -31.09 -15.35
CA VAL A 304 -28.48 -31.62 -16.55
C VAL A 304 -29.52 -30.61 -17.05
N LYS A 305 -30.30 -30.01 -16.14
CA LYS A 305 -31.28 -28.98 -16.49
C LYS A 305 -30.61 -27.70 -17.01
N GLY A 306 -29.48 -27.31 -16.42
CA GLY A 306 -28.67 -26.17 -16.87
C GLY A 306 -28.09 -26.36 -18.27
N VAL A 307 -27.46 -27.51 -18.53
CA VAL A 307 -26.94 -27.85 -19.88
C VAL A 307 -28.07 -27.93 -20.90
N ALA A 308 -29.22 -28.51 -20.54
CA ALA A 308 -30.39 -28.58 -21.43
C ALA A 308 -30.99 -27.18 -21.73
N LYS A 309 -31.02 -26.28 -20.74
CA LYS A 309 -31.45 -24.88 -20.92
C LYS A 309 -30.51 -24.13 -21.86
N LEU A 310 -29.20 -24.24 -21.65
CA LEU A 310 -28.18 -23.62 -22.52
C LEU A 310 -28.22 -24.20 -23.94
N ARG A 311 -28.39 -25.52 -24.09
CA ARG A 311 -28.62 -26.16 -25.40
C ARG A 311 -29.82 -25.53 -26.13
N GLY A 312 -30.91 -25.27 -25.42
CA GLY A 312 -32.10 -24.60 -25.99
C GLY A 312 -31.88 -23.16 -26.46
N LEU A 313 -30.81 -22.50 -26.00
CA LEU A 313 -30.48 -21.12 -26.35
C LEU A 313 -29.46 -21.01 -27.50
N LEU A 314 -28.82 -22.10 -27.91
CA LEU A 314 -27.78 -22.09 -28.96
C LEU A 314 -28.29 -21.53 -30.29
N GLN A 315 -29.53 -21.81 -30.67
CA GLN A 315 -30.11 -21.27 -31.91
C GLN A 315 -30.36 -19.77 -31.82
N GLU A 316 -30.95 -19.30 -30.71
CA GLU A 316 -31.25 -17.87 -30.52
C GLU A 316 -29.96 -17.03 -30.47
N TYR A 317 -29.03 -17.41 -29.58
CA TYR A 317 -27.76 -16.71 -29.42
C TYR A 317 -26.83 -16.94 -30.61
N GLY A 318 -26.93 -18.09 -31.28
CA GLY A 318 -26.25 -18.35 -32.54
C GLY A 318 -26.70 -17.39 -33.65
N GLN A 319 -28.00 -17.17 -33.84
CA GLN A 319 -28.48 -16.20 -34.83
C GLN A 319 -28.12 -14.76 -34.48
N LYS A 320 -28.19 -14.38 -33.19
CA LYS A 320 -27.70 -13.07 -32.71
C LYS A 320 -26.21 -12.89 -33.00
N GLY A 321 -25.39 -13.88 -32.69
CA GLY A 321 -23.95 -13.86 -32.96
C GLY A 321 -23.64 -13.80 -34.46
N LYS A 322 -24.39 -14.54 -35.29
CA LYS A 322 -24.24 -14.50 -36.75
C LYS A 322 -24.53 -13.12 -37.34
N ALA A 323 -25.57 -12.44 -36.84
CA ALA A 323 -25.89 -11.08 -37.24
C ALA A 323 -24.75 -10.11 -36.86
N MET A 324 -24.20 -10.22 -35.65
CA MET A 324 -23.04 -9.42 -35.22
C MET A 324 -21.80 -9.70 -36.07
N LEU A 325 -21.49 -10.97 -36.35
CA LEU A 325 -20.36 -11.38 -37.20
C LEU A 325 -20.46 -10.79 -38.61
N VAL A 326 -21.67 -10.76 -39.18
CA VAL A 326 -21.94 -10.15 -40.49
C VAL A 326 -21.64 -8.65 -40.46
N THR A 327 -22.06 -7.94 -39.41
CA THR A 327 -21.76 -6.52 -39.19
C THR A 327 -20.25 -6.27 -39.01
N MET A 328 -19.57 -7.08 -38.18
CA MET A 328 -18.12 -6.99 -37.97
C MET A 328 -17.34 -7.18 -39.27
N ARG A 329 -17.72 -8.19 -40.07
CA ARG A 329 -17.14 -8.44 -41.40
C ARG A 329 -17.37 -7.26 -42.34
N GLU A 330 -18.56 -6.66 -42.36
CA GLU A 330 -18.86 -5.49 -43.19
C GLU A 330 -18.05 -4.26 -42.80
N ALA A 331 -17.87 -4.02 -41.49
CA ALA A 331 -17.00 -2.96 -40.98
C ALA A 331 -15.55 -3.16 -41.42
N LEU A 332 -14.99 -4.37 -41.24
CA LEU A 332 -13.64 -4.73 -41.70
C LEU A 332 -13.48 -4.59 -43.22
N THR A 333 -14.49 -5.02 -43.99
CA THR A 333 -14.48 -4.90 -45.46
C THR A 333 -14.54 -3.44 -45.92
N THR A 334 -15.24 -2.58 -45.17
CA THR A 334 -15.33 -1.14 -45.46
C THR A 334 -14.01 -0.45 -45.13
N ALA A 335 -13.39 -0.79 -44.00
CA ALA A 335 -12.05 -0.33 -43.65
C ALA A 335 -11.01 -0.69 -44.74
N MET A 336 -11.10 -1.90 -45.32
CA MET A 336 -10.24 -2.33 -46.43
C MET A 336 -10.47 -1.58 -47.75
N LYS A 337 -11.67 -1.04 -48.00
CA LYS A 337 -11.99 -0.31 -49.25
C LYS A 337 -11.65 1.17 -49.18
N ALA A 338 -11.73 1.78 -47.99
CA ALA A 338 -11.34 3.17 -47.78
C ALA A 338 -9.83 3.41 -48.05
N SER A 339 -9.02 2.35 -47.98
CA SER A 339 -7.57 2.37 -48.16
C SER A 339 -7.04 2.22 -49.60
N ASP A 340 -7.90 2.11 -50.62
CA ASP A 340 -7.49 1.90 -52.03
C ASP A 340 -6.93 3.17 -52.73
N LYS A 341 -6.84 4.30 -52.03
CA LYS A 341 -6.10 5.50 -52.44
C LYS A 341 -5.22 5.97 -51.27
N ASP A 342 -3.98 5.50 -51.26
CA ASP A 342 -2.90 5.88 -50.33
C ASP A 342 -3.03 5.44 -48.85
N GLY A 343 -3.56 4.23 -48.57
CA GLY A 343 -3.59 3.63 -47.22
C GLY A 343 -2.39 2.71 -46.93
N TRP A 344 -1.45 3.15 -46.07
CA TRP A 344 -0.20 2.43 -45.77
C TRP A 344 -0.39 1.09 -45.02
N ILE A 345 -1.49 0.93 -44.27
CA ILE A 345 -1.79 -0.32 -43.54
C ILE A 345 -2.06 -1.52 -44.49
N VAL A 346 -2.47 -1.22 -45.73
CA VAL A 346 -2.65 -2.17 -46.83
C VAL A 346 -1.32 -2.46 -47.56
N ALA A 347 -0.27 -1.67 -47.37
CA ALA A 347 1.03 -1.93 -47.99
C ALA A 347 1.87 -2.97 -47.22
N LEU A 348 1.83 -2.97 -45.88
CA LEU A 348 2.63 -3.88 -45.04
C LEU A 348 1.94 -5.21 -44.69
N MET A 349 0.60 -5.24 -44.59
CA MET A 349 -0.11 -6.39 -44.02
C MET A 349 -1.37 -6.82 -44.79
N LYS A 350 -1.62 -6.28 -46.00
CA LYS A 350 -2.83 -6.58 -46.80
C LYS A 350 -3.09 -8.05 -46.99
N ASP A 351 -2.06 -8.86 -47.23
CA ASP A 351 -2.25 -10.30 -47.42
C ASP A 351 -2.77 -10.96 -46.13
N ARG A 352 -2.14 -10.69 -44.98
CA ARG A 352 -2.54 -11.23 -43.66
C ARG A 352 -3.95 -10.80 -43.29
N PHE A 353 -4.23 -9.51 -43.39
CA PHE A 353 -5.52 -8.93 -43.02
C PHE A 353 -6.65 -9.38 -43.96
N SER A 354 -6.41 -9.40 -45.28
CA SER A 354 -7.38 -9.90 -46.27
C SER A 354 -7.69 -11.39 -46.05
N LYS A 355 -6.69 -12.19 -45.65
CA LYS A 355 -6.90 -13.60 -45.31
C LYS A 355 -7.74 -13.76 -44.05
N MET A 356 -7.52 -12.96 -43.01
CA MET A 356 -8.37 -12.98 -41.81
C MET A 356 -9.83 -12.63 -42.12
N VAL A 357 -10.08 -11.60 -42.93
CA VAL A 357 -11.44 -11.25 -43.40
C VAL A 357 -12.04 -12.39 -44.25
N HIS A 358 -11.24 -13.01 -45.12
CA HIS A 358 -11.67 -14.18 -45.88
C HIS A 358 -12.05 -15.38 -44.99
N TYR A 359 -11.37 -15.58 -43.86
CA TYR A 359 -11.71 -16.63 -42.91
C TYR A 359 -12.99 -16.33 -42.12
N LEU A 360 -13.28 -15.06 -41.82
CA LEU A 360 -14.60 -14.67 -41.32
C LEU A 360 -15.71 -14.98 -42.35
N ASP A 361 -15.47 -14.73 -43.64
CA ASP A 361 -16.44 -15.11 -44.68
C ASP A 361 -16.70 -16.62 -44.72
N GLN A 362 -15.67 -17.43 -44.50
CA GLN A 362 -15.82 -18.87 -44.39
C GLN A 362 -16.58 -19.27 -43.11
N LEU A 363 -16.31 -18.61 -41.98
CA LEU A 363 -17.04 -18.82 -40.72
C LEU A 363 -18.53 -18.47 -40.88
N VAL A 364 -18.87 -17.35 -41.54
CA VAL A 364 -20.24 -16.96 -41.84
C VAL A 364 -20.95 -18.03 -42.69
N LYS A 365 -20.27 -18.59 -43.71
CA LYS A 365 -20.81 -19.66 -44.57
C LYS A 365 -21.01 -20.98 -43.80
N GLY A 366 -20.13 -21.28 -42.85
CA GLY A 366 -20.17 -22.50 -42.03
C GLY A 366 -21.02 -22.38 -40.76
N TYR A 367 -21.52 -21.18 -40.44
CA TYR A 367 -22.05 -20.83 -39.12
C TYR A 367 -23.22 -21.73 -38.68
N ASP A 368 -24.25 -21.88 -39.53
CA ASP A 368 -25.45 -22.67 -39.18
C ASP A 368 -25.11 -24.16 -39.03
N LYS A 369 -24.16 -24.66 -39.82
CA LYS A 369 -23.67 -26.04 -39.74
C LYS A 369 -22.93 -26.29 -38.42
N ALA A 370 -22.15 -25.32 -37.95
CA ALA A 370 -21.46 -25.39 -36.67
C ALA A 370 -22.42 -25.28 -35.47
N ILE A 371 -23.47 -24.45 -35.54
CA ILE A 371 -24.53 -24.45 -34.50
C ILE A 371 -25.19 -25.84 -34.41
N ALA A 372 -25.61 -26.41 -35.54
CA ALA A 372 -26.26 -27.73 -35.56
C ALA A 372 -25.34 -28.84 -35.01
N MET A 373 -24.03 -28.72 -35.22
CA MET A 373 -23.04 -29.60 -34.61
C MET A 373 -22.96 -29.40 -33.09
N LEU A 374 -22.87 -28.16 -32.62
CA LEU A 374 -22.84 -27.84 -31.19
C LEU A 374 -24.07 -28.40 -30.47
N GLU A 375 -25.27 -28.26 -31.04
CA GLU A 375 -26.49 -28.87 -30.48
C GLU A 375 -26.36 -30.39 -30.32
N LYS A 376 -25.83 -31.05 -31.34
CA LYS A 376 -25.60 -32.50 -31.31
C LYS A 376 -24.56 -32.88 -30.25
N GLU A 377 -23.50 -32.09 -30.07
CA GLU A 377 -22.49 -32.36 -29.05
C GLU A 377 -23.01 -32.11 -27.63
N PHE A 378 -23.88 -31.11 -27.42
CA PHE A 378 -24.61 -30.97 -26.16
C PHE A 378 -25.52 -32.17 -25.89
N ASP A 379 -26.24 -32.66 -26.91
CA ASP A 379 -27.07 -33.86 -26.82
C ASP A 379 -26.26 -35.13 -26.52
N ASN A 380 -25.04 -35.24 -27.06
CA ASN A 380 -24.12 -36.35 -26.78
C ASN A 380 -23.53 -36.27 -25.37
N PHE A 381 -23.33 -35.06 -24.84
CA PHE A 381 -22.73 -34.84 -23.52
C PHE A 381 -23.73 -35.05 -22.38
N ILE A 382 -24.99 -34.68 -22.56
CA ILE A 382 -26.03 -34.80 -21.52
C ILE A 382 -26.09 -36.22 -20.91
N PRO A 383 -26.12 -37.32 -21.68
CA PRO A 383 -26.10 -38.68 -21.14
C PRO A 383 -24.86 -39.02 -20.29
N LEU A 384 -23.71 -38.41 -20.57
CA LEU A 384 -22.45 -38.67 -19.85
C LEU A 384 -22.45 -38.08 -18.43
N ILE A 385 -23.36 -37.16 -18.14
CA ILE A 385 -23.46 -36.46 -16.85
C ILE A 385 -24.73 -36.79 -16.06
N VAL A 386 -25.60 -37.67 -16.60
CA VAL A 386 -26.81 -38.15 -15.93
C VAL A 386 -26.44 -39.22 -14.89
N THR A 387 -26.58 -38.90 -13.61
CA THR A 387 -26.26 -39.79 -12.49
C THR A 387 -27.45 -40.65 -12.00
N ARG A 388 -28.64 -40.51 -12.58
CA ARG A 388 -29.84 -41.32 -12.29
C ARG A 388 -30.79 -41.44 -13.50
N VAL A 389 -31.16 -42.66 -13.88
CA VAL A 389 -32.26 -42.96 -14.82
C VAL A 389 -33.57 -43.06 -14.02
N PRO A 390 -34.63 -42.28 -14.35
CA PRO A 390 -35.92 -42.42 -13.67
C PRO A 390 -36.57 -43.75 -14.05
N GLY A 391 -36.91 -44.61 -13.07
CA GLY A 391 -37.79 -45.77 -13.27
C GLY A 391 -37.30 -47.14 -12.81
N THR A 392 -36.10 -47.30 -12.24
CA THR A 392 -35.67 -48.60 -11.66
C THR A 392 -35.63 -48.56 -10.13
N PRO A 393 -36.42 -49.37 -9.41
CA PRO A 393 -36.33 -49.44 -7.96
C PRO A 393 -35.13 -50.29 -7.55
N ARG A 394 -34.26 -49.77 -6.67
CA ARG A 394 -33.36 -50.63 -5.90
C ARG A 394 -33.13 -50.11 -4.49
N SER A 395 -33.22 -51.04 -3.54
CA SER A 395 -33.17 -50.87 -2.09
C SER A 395 -31.76 -50.56 -1.58
N LYS A 396 -31.71 -49.79 -0.48
CA LYS A 396 -30.50 -49.57 0.33
C LYS A 396 -30.01 -50.91 0.91
N GLY A 397 -28.75 -51.24 0.65
CA GLY A 397 -27.99 -52.26 1.38
C GLY A 397 -27.87 -53.61 0.70
N ALA A 398 -26.90 -53.78 -0.20
CA ALA A 398 -26.24 -55.06 -0.49
C ALA A 398 -25.02 -54.82 -1.41
N PHE A 399 -23.83 -54.67 -0.83
CA PHE A 399 -22.59 -54.93 -1.57
C PHE A 399 -22.06 -56.28 -1.13
N ALA A 400 -22.30 -57.29 -1.97
CA ALA A 400 -21.57 -58.54 -1.98
C ALA A 400 -20.73 -58.60 -3.28
N LYS A 401 -19.42 -58.81 -3.08
CA LYS A 401 -18.44 -59.57 -3.89
C LYS A 401 -18.98 -60.24 -5.19
N THR A 402 -18.29 -60.33 -6.34
CA THR A 402 -16.87 -60.68 -6.60
C THR A 402 -16.55 -60.65 -8.12
N VAL A 403 -15.27 -60.41 -8.48
CA VAL A 403 -14.44 -61.04 -9.58
C VAL A 403 -14.72 -60.58 -11.04
N GLU A 404 -13.76 -60.21 -11.90
CA GLU A 404 -12.46 -60.84 -12.22
C GLU A 404 -11.49 -59.86 -12.93
N ALA A 405 -10.18 -60.01 -12.68
CA ALA A 405 -9.09 -59.38 -13.42
C ALA A 405 -8.06 -60.46 -13.83
N PRO A 406 -7.41 -60.38 -15.00
CA PRO A 406 -6.26 -61.22 -15.32
C PRO A 406 -4.91 -60.57 -14.92
N LYS A 407 -3.99 -61.45 -14.51
CA LYS A 407 -2.63 -61.22 -13.96
C LYS A 407 -1.58 -60.77 -15.00
N PRO A 408 -0.33 -60.48 -14.57
CA PRO A 408 0.67 -61.56 -14.50
C PRO A 408 1.49 -61.66 -13.19
N HIS A 409 1.98 -62.90 -12.99
CA HIS A 409 3.05 -63.44 -12.12
C HIS A 409 4.38 -62.68 -12.20
N ALA A 410 5.43 -62.86 -11.40
CA ALA A 410 5.83 -63.48 -10.12
C ALA A 410 7.33 -63.04 -9.96
N THR A 411 8.02 -63.04 -8.82
CA THR A 411 8.47 -64.15 -7.96
C THR A 411 9.30 -63.53 -6.81
N ALA A 412 9.06 -63.95 -5.57
CA ALA A 412 9.99 -64.69 -4.68
C ALA A 412 10.94 -63.78 -3.86
N GLU A 413 11.25 -63.99 -2.58
CA GLU A 413 10.97 -64.97 -1.52
C GLU A 413 11.49 -64.30 -0.22
N THR A 414 10.69 -64.11 0.84
CA THR A 414 10.63 -64.87 2.13
C THR A 414 11.82 -64.66 3.12
N PRO A 415 11.71 -65.08 4.41
CA PRO A 415 11.12 -64.39 5.55
C PRO A 415 12.18 -64.17 6.68
N THR A 416 11.86 -63.64 7.86
CA THR A 416 11.54 -64.33 9.15
C THR A 416 12.00 -63.32 10.24
N ALA A 417 11.50 -63.17 11.46
CA ALA A 417 10.65 -63.97 12.31
C ALA A 417 10.11 -63.06 13.47
N THR A 418 8.83 -63.23 13.83
CA THR A 418 8.29 -63.52 15.19
C THR A 418 8.67 -62.64 16.40
N HIS A 419 7.84 -62.37 17.42
CA HIS A 419 6.42 -62.60 17.73
C HIS A 419 6.17 -61.95 19.12
N THR A 420 4.93 -61.47 19.32
CA THR A 420 4.07 -61.58 20.53
C THR A 420 4.49 -61.02 21.90
N SER A 421 3.65 -60.06 22.33
CA SER A 421 2.71 -60.11 23.47
C SER A 421 3.18 -60.11 24.94
N SER A 422 2.55 -59.16 25.64
CA SER A 422 1.76 -59.30 26.87
C SER A 422 2.40 -59.13 28.26
N THR A 423 1.56 -58.51 29.11
CA THR A 423 1.34 -58.71 30.56
C THR A 423 2.20 -57.95 31.59
N LYS A 424 1.51 -57.06 32.35
CA LYS A 424 1.66 -56.80 33.80
C LYS A 424 1.46 -58.12 34.61
N PRO A 425 1.78 -58.28 35.93
CA PRO A 425 1.86 -57.26 37.00
C PRO A 425 2.94 -57.45 38.13
N GLU A 426 3.07 -56.38 38.95
CA GLU A 426 3.24 -56.28 40.43
C GLU A 426 4.29 -57.03 41.29
N GLN A 427 4.94 -56.19 42.14
CA GLN A 427 5.02 -56.21 43.64
C GLN A 427 6.35 -56.51 44.38
N GLY A 428 6.60 -55.65 45.39
CA GLY A 428 7.37 -55.88 46.62
C GLY A 428 8.56 -54.91 46.81
N GLY A 429 8.71 -54.11 47.87
CA GLY A 429 8.00 -53.91 49.15
C GLY A 429 8.37 -52.53 49.75
N ALA A 430 7.46 -51.85 50.48
CA ALA A 430 7.42 -51.70 51.96
C ALA A 430 8.62 -50.90 52.53
N ALA A 431 8.53 -49.88 53.39
CA ALA A 431 7.55 -49.54 54.42
C ALA A 431 7.83 -48.16 55.09
N SER A 432 6.77 -47.52 55.64
CA SER A 432 6.74 -46.72 56.90
C SER A 432 7.34 -45.29 56.97
N GLY A 433 6.59 -44.39 57.64
CA GLY A 433 7.17 -43.35 58.50
C GLY A 433 6.71 -41.90 58.32
N SER A 434 5.57 -41.58 58.92
CA SER A 434 5.11 -40.27 59.46
C SER A 434 6.09 -39.08 59.63
N LYS A 435 5.56 -37.88 59.30
CA LYS A 435 5.74 -36.50 59.87
C LYS A 435 6.05 -36.45 61.40
N PRO A 436 6.15 -35.27 62.04
CA PRO A 436 6.92 -34.02 61.85
C PRO A 436 7.57 -33.60 63.21
N THR A 437 8.15 -32.41 63.35
CA THR A 437 8.15 -31.56 64.59
C THR A 437 8.95 -30.28 64.32
N GLU A 438 8.39 -29.07 64.32
CA GLU A 438 7.87 -28.26 65.46
C GLU A 438 8.85 -28.08 66.62
N ALA A 439 9.17 -26.81 66.91
CA ALA A 439 9.04 -26.14 68.22
C ALA A 439 10.04 -24.96 68.26
N LYS A 440 9.62 -23.70 68.24
CA LYS A 440 8.87 -22.90 69.24
C LYS A 440 9.82 -22.04 70.07
N ALA A 441 9.26 -20.88 70.43
CA ALA A 441 9.55 -20.07 71.61
C ALA A 441 10.81 -19.20 71.56
N ASP A 442 10.89 -18.08 72.25
CA ASP A 442 9.97 -17.16 72.91
C ASP A 442 10.90 -16.11 73.52
N SER A 443 10.56 -14.84 73.42
CA SER A 443 10.94 -13.73 74.32
C SER A 443 10.81 -12.44 73.49
N GLY A 444 9.88 -11.54 73.77
CA GLY A 444 9.47 -11.15 75.09
C GLY A 444 10.23 -9.89 75.47
N ALA A 445 9.46 -8.83 75.51
CA ALA A 445 9.51 -7.82 76.54
C ALA A 445 10.50 -6.64 76.38
N GLU A 446 9.84 -5.50 76.13
CA GLU A 446 9.82 -4.36 77.06
C GLU A 446 10.91 -3.30 76.86
N LYS A 447 10.61 -2.00 76.90
CA LYS A 447 9.35 -1.26 77.10
C LYS A 447 9.66 0.23 77.00
N ASN A 448 8.62 0.99 76.63
CA ASN A 448 8.20 2.25 77.24
C ASN A 448 9.14 3.47 77.11
N GLN A 449 8.65 4.70 77.04
CA GLN A 449 7.31 5.20 77.30
C GLN A 449 7.10 6.55 76.62
N SER A 450 5.84 6.78 76.34
CA SER A 450 5.16 8.03 76.06
C SER A 450 5.44 9.17 77.05
N LYS A 451 5.30 10.42 76.58
CA LYS A 451 4.19 11.34 76.96
C LYS A 451 4.44 12.74 76.39
N ASP A 452 3.53 13.22 75.54
CA ASP A 452 2.52 14.24 75.86
C ASP A 452 3.09 15.59 76.31
N THR A 453 2.84 16.64 75.52
CA THR A 453 2.08 17.82 75.99
C THR A 453 1.70 18.75 74.83
N ALA A 454 0.64 19.50 75.07
CA ALA A 454 -0.28 20.05 74.08
C ALA A 454 -0.04 21.53 73.72
N LYS A 455 -0.68 21.93 72.61
CA LYS A 455 -1.24 23.27 72.26
C LYS A 455 -0.29 24.46 72.12
N LYS A 456 -0.26 25.05 70.91
CA LYS A 456 -1.01 26.29 70.59
C LYS A 456 -0.85 26.70 69.13
N GLU A 457 -1.94 27.22 68.57
CA GLU A 457 -2.02 27.92 67.30
C GLU A 457 -1.02 29.07 67.20
N ASN A 458 -0.45 29.28 66.02
CA ASN A 458 -0.29 30.62 65.48
C ASN A 458 -0.24 30.60 63.95
N LYS A 459 -1.14 31.37 63.35
CA LYS A 459 -1.08 31.78 61.93
C LYS A 459 0.18 32.61 61.72
N SER A 460 0.97 32.23 60.72
CA SER A 460 1.82 33.16 59.96
C SER A 460 2.04 32.58 58.57
N ALA A 461 1.45 33.21 57.55
CA ALA A 461 1.93 33.11 56.19
C ALA A 461 3.39 33.59 56.15
N PRO A 462 4.25 32.93 55.35
CA PRO A 462 4.99 33.64 54.30
C PRO A 462 5.17 32.71 53.07
N GLU A 463 5.58 33.09 51.88
CA GLU A 463 5.95 34.34 51.24
C GLU A 463 5.90 34.06 49.72
N ALA A 464 5.78 35.13 48.95
CA ALA A 464 5.63 35.11 47.51
C ALA A 464 6.67 34.26 46.77
N ALA A 465 6.20 33.63 45.69
CA ALA A 465 7.01 32.99 44.65
C ALA A 465 8.07 33.97 44.12
N ASN A 466 9.29 33.86 44.63
CA ASN A 466 10.47 34.43 43.98
C ASN A 466 10.99 33.40 42.97
N ASN A 467 11.18 33.86 41.73
CA ASN A 467 11.76 33.12 40.61
C ASN A 467 13.07 32.41 41.02
N VAL A 468 13.02 31.08 41.05
CA VAL A 468 14.15 30.18 41.28
C VAL A 468 14.62 29.60 39.95
N ASN A 469 15.06 30.43 39.00
CA ASN A 469 15.67 29.92 37.75
C ASN A 469 17.17 29.65 37.84
N ALA A 470 17.76 29.78 39.03
CA ALA A 470 18.83 28.92 39.49
C ALA A 470 19.22 29.40 40.90
N GLY A 471 19.41 28.47 41.83
CA GLY A 471 20.05 28.80 43.10
C GLY A 471 21.36 29.56 42.84
N ARG A 472 21.52 30.70 43.53
CA ARG A 472 22.84 31.05 44.05
C ARG A 472 23.21 29.93 45.03
N ASN A 473 23.80 28.83 44.54
CA ASN A 473 24.61 27.99 45.41
C ASN A 473 25.89 28.79 45.69
N LYS A 474 25.79 29.73 46.64
CA LYS A 474 26.96 30.39 47.22
C LYS A 474 27.63 29.53 48.28
N ASP A 475 27.00 28.44 48.69
CA ASP A 475 27.52 27.55 49.72
C ASP A 475 27.52 26.11 49.19
N GLU A 476 28.72 25.51 49.23
CA GLU A 476 29.10 24.14 48.83
C GLU A 476 28.92 23.80 47.34
N ARG A 477 30.02 23.94 46.56
CA ARG A 477 30.19 23.17 45.31
C ARG A 477 30.33 21.69 45.71
N PRO A 478 29.38 20.81 45.36
CA PRO A 478 29.67 19.38 45.38
C PRO A 478 30.84 19.11 44.43
N ASP A 479 31.65 18.10 44.71
CA ASP A 479 32.79 17.77 43.86
C ASP A 479 32.30 17.47 42.43
N ALA A 480 32.80 18.23 41.45
CA ALA A 480 32.41 18.07 40.04
C ALA A 480 32.67 16.64 39.54
N ALA A 481 33.71 15.98 40.07
CA ALA A 481 33.99 14.59 39.78
C ALA A 481 32.94 13.64 40.38
N GLU A 482 32.42 13.94 41.57
CA GLU A 482 31.35 13.15 42.21
C GLU A 482 30.03 13.28 41.43
N GLN A 483 29.71 14.49 40.96
CA GLN A 483 28.54 14.73 40.13
C GLN A 483 28.64 14.05 38.76
N GLN A 484 29.80 14.11 38.12
CA GLN A 484 30.04 13.41 36.86
C GLN A 484 29.91 11.89 37.05
N ASN A 485 30.56 11.32 38.07
CA ASN A 485 30.44 9.89 38.38
C ASN A 485 28.98 9.48 38.68
N LYS A 486 28.19 10.35 39.29
CA LYS A 486 26.76 10.10 39.53
C LYS A 486 25.95 10.17 38.25
N ALA A 487 26.21 11.14 37.38
CA ALA A 487 25.58 11.27 36.07
C ALA A 487 25.88 10.04 35.21
N ASP A 488 27.15 9.63 35.13
CA ASP A 488 27.60 8.47 34.36
C ASP A 488 26.91 7.19 34.83
N LYS A 489 26.81 6.97 36.15
CA LYS A 489 26.08 5.82 36.71
C LYS A 489 24.57 5.84 36.39
N MET A 490 23.96 7.03 36.36
CA MET A 490 22.55 7.15 35.98
C MET A 490 22.37 6.91 34.47
N ASP A 491 23.32 7.36 33.66
CA ASP A 491 23.34 7.17 32.21
C ASP A 491 23.55 5.69 31.83
N GLU A 492 24.42 4.96 32.54
CA GLU A 492 24.62 3.51 32.38
C GLU A 492 23.33 2.70 32.60
N THR A 493 22.42 3.20 33.43
CA THR A 493 21.09 2.59 33.68
C THR A 493 19.99 3.13 32.76
N THR A 494 20.31 4.07 31.87
CA THR A 494 19.34 4.64 30.93
C THR A 494 19.09 3.63 29.82
N CYS A 495 17.84 3.17 29.75
CA CYS A 495 17.40 2.27 28.70
C CYS A 495 17.44 2.98 27.34
N ALA A 496 17.81 2.23 26.31
CA ALA A 496 17.69 2.59 24.92
C ALA A 496 16.28 3.08 24.61
N THR A 497 16.24 4.12 23.80
CA THR A 497 15.01 4.78 23.37
C THR A 497 14.33 3.91 22.32
N SER A 498 13.00 4.01 22.22
CA SER A 498 12.24 3.37 21.15
C SER A 498 12.32 4.16 19.84
N GLY A 499 13.49 4.76 19.54
CA GLY A 499 13.71 5.87 18.60
C GLY A 499 13.47 5.53 17.12
N LYS A 500 12.23 5.12 16.79
CA LYS A 500 11.77 4.30 15.65
C LYS A 500 11.94 2.83 15.99
N CYS A 501 10.85 2.09 16.18
CA CYS A 501 10.85 0.63 16.27
C CYS A 501 11.64 0.05 15.08
N GLN A 502 12.92 -0.27 15.25
CA GLN A 502 13.79 -0.78 14.18
C GLN A 502 13.49 -2.24 13.81
N SER A 503 12.26 -2.69 14.08
CA SER A 503 11.87 -4.09 14.09
C SER A 503 10.39 -4.25 13.77
N GLN A 504 10.05 -5.30 13.03
CA GLN A 504 8.67 -5.66 12.75
C GLN A 504 7.87 -5.89 14.05
N GLY A 505 6.62 -5.41 14.06
CA GLY A 505 5.74 -5.44 15.23
C GLY A 505 5.13 -4.10 15.63
N GLU A 506 5.25 -3.02 14.82
CA GLU A 506 4.54 -1.76 15.07
C GLU A 506 3.02 -2.00 15.19
N PRO A 507 2.33 -1.46 16.20
CA PRO A 507 2.73 -0.40 17.13
C PRO A 507 3.32 -0.87 18.48
N VAL A 508 3.93 -2.05 18.56
CA VAL A 508 4.55 -2.59 19.78
C VAL A 508 6.08 -2.51 19.69
N ASP A 509 6.69 -1.88 20.68
CA ASP A 509 8.15 -1.87 20.82
C ASP A 509 8.64 -3.24 21.28
N MET A 510 9.23 -4.04 20.37
CA MET A 510 9.65 -5.41 20.67
C MET A 510 10.74 -5.53 21.74
N ALA A 511 11.45 -4.45 22.06
CA ALA A 511 12.40 -4.44 23.16
C ALA A 511 11.67 -4.39 24.52
N THR A 512 10.56 -3.67 24.63
CA THR A 512 9.87 -3.46 25.92
C THR A 512 8.52 -4.17 26.03
N GLY A 513 7.92 -4.54 24.90
CA GLY A 513 6.55 -5.01 24.77
C GLY A 513 5.50 -3.93 24.89
N TYR A 514 5.87 -2.65 25.05
CA TYR A 514 4.92 -1.57 25.24
C TYR A 514 4.28 -1.12 23.92
N VAL A 515 2.98 -0.84 23.97
CA VAL A 515 2.26 -0.19 22.87
C VAL A 515 2.73 1.26 22.79
N VAL A 516 3.04 1.69 21.58
CA VAL A 516 3.55 3.02 21.24
C VAL A 516 2.76 3.59 20.06
N ASP A 517 2.32 4.85 20.15
CA ASP A 517 1.59 5.53 19.06
C ASP A 517 2.19 6.91 18.84
N TRP A 518 2.55 7.24 17.59
CA TRP A 518 3.07 8.54 17.18
C TRP A 518 2.13 9.19 16.19
N ARG A 519 1.65 10.39 16.51
CA ARG A 519 0.77 11.15 15.62
C ARG A 519 1.24 12.59 15.51
N THR A 520 1.05 13.18 14.33
CA THR A 520 1.12 14.65 14.14
C THR A 520 -0.31 15.12 13.94
N ASP A 521 -0.84 15.96 14.84
CA ASP A 521 -2.25 16.39 14.72
C ASP A 521 -2.39 17.56 13.73
N PHE A 522 -1.39 18.45 13.64
CA PHE A 522 -1.31 19.46 12.59
C PHE A 522 0.14 19.95 12.39
N ARG A 523 0.38 20.57 11.24
CA ARG A 523 1.60 21.35 10.94
C ARG A 523 1.23 22.68 10.31
N LEU A 524 1.81 23.76 10.81
CA LEU A 524 1.78 25.09 10.20
C LEU A 524 3.11 25.37 9.53
N ALA A 525 3.05 25.68 8.24
CA ALA A 525 4.21 26.08 7.45
C ALA A 525 4.73 27.46 7.90
N GLY A 526 5.99 27.73 7.58
CA GLY A 526 6.68 28.98 7.87
C GLY A 526 8.17 28.76 8.03
N VAL A 527 8.91 29.84 8.30
CA VAL A 527 10.38 29.83 8.42
C VAL A 527 10.86 28.87 9.51
N LEU A 528 10.13 28.81 10.64
CA LEU A 528 10.27 27.76 11.65
C LEU A 528 8.90 27.10 11.85
N PRO A 529 8.64 25.94 11.20
CA PRO A 529 7.34 25.30 11.22
C PRO A 529 6.89 24.92 12.63
N LEU A 530 5.62 25.17 12.96
CA LEU A 530 5.01 24.68 14.20
C LEU A 530 4.27 23.38 13.91
N ALA A 531 4.52 22.35 14.70
CA ALA A 531 3.71 21.14 14.71
C ALA A 531 3.41 20.74 16.15
N ILE A 532 2.22 20.15 16.36
CA ILE A 532 1.95 19.36 17.55
C ILE A 532 2.06 17.89 17.18
N LYS A 533 3.00 17.22 17.81
CA LYS A 533 3.17 15.77 17.77
C LYS A 533 2.76 15.22 19.12
N ARG A 534 2.15 14.05 19.13
CA ARG A 534 1.82 13.33 20.34
C ARG A 534 2.34 11.90 20.30
N TYR A 535 2.77 11.45 21.46
CA TYR A 535 3.36 10.15 21.68
C TYR A 535 2.68 9.46 22.86
N TYR A 536 2.21 8.25 22.62
CA TYR A 536 1.69 7.35 23.64
C TYR A 536 2.70 6.27 23.97
N ARG A 537 2.78 5.88 25.24
CA ARG A 537 3.51 4.68 25.68
C ARG A 537 2.80 4.00 26.84
N SER A 538 2.41 2.73 26.69
CA SER A 538 1.67 2.00 27.74
C SER A 538 2.46 1.83 29.05
N GLY A 539 3.79 1.69 28.95
CA GLY A 539 4.72 1.67 30.07
C GLY A 539 5.30 3.05 30.47
N GLY A 540 4.74 4.15 29.95
CA GLY A 540 5.23 5.50 30.22
C GLY A 540 4.94 6.01 31.64
N GLU A 541 5.51 7.17 31.99
CA GLU A 541 5.21 7.82 33.27
C GLU A 541 3.74 8.26 33.37
N ARG A 542 3.07 7.88 34.46
CA ARG A 542 1.65 8.19 34.71
C ARG A 542 1.40 9.65 35.15
N LYS A 543 2.43 10.50 35.16
CA LYS A 543 2.25 11.95 35.37
C LYS A 543 1.52 12.56 34.16
N PRO A 544 0.44 13.33 34.34
CA PRO A 544 -0.29 13.95 33.23
C PRO A 544 0.59 14.92 32.43
N GLY A 545 0.63 14.76 31.10
CA GLY A 545 1.18 15.74 30.17
C GLY A 545 0.12 16.71 29.67
N LEU A 546 0.48 17.56 28.72
CA LEU A 546 -0.41 18.53 28.06
C LEU A 546 -1.56 17.84 27.31
N LEU A 547 -1.40 16.58 26.92
CA LEU A 547 -2.40 15.76 26.24
C LEU A 547 -2.91 14.58 27.08
N GLY A 548 -2.79 14.66 28.40
CA GLY A 548 -3.34 13.65 29.32
C GLY A 548 -2.32 12.63 29.85
N THR A 549 -2.83 11.61 30.55
CA THR A 549 -2.01 10.56 31.17
C THR A 549 -1.48 9.59 30.11
N LEU A 550 -0.21 9.16 30.22
CA LEU A 550 0.52 8.33 29.25
C LEU A 550 0.70 8.92 27.84
N TRP A 551 0.16 10.11 27.59
CA TRP A 551 0.44 10.91 26.42
C TRP A 551 1.48 11.99 26.73
N ARG A 552 2.37 12.21 25.78
CA ARG A 552 3.29 13.36 25.72
C ARG A 552 3.11 14.04 24.40
N SER A 553 3.42 15.33 24.38
CA SER A 553 3.60 16.10 23.17
C SER A 553 5.04 16.57 23.05
N ASN A 554 5.45 16.98 21.85
CA ASN A 554 6.72 17.69 21.67
C ASN A 554 6.81 19.01 22.48
N TRP A 555 5.71 19.47 23.09
CA TRP A 555 5.68 20.63 23.98
C TRP A 555 5.76 20.26 25.47
N ASP A 556 5.66 18.97 25.81
CA ASP A 556 5.86 18.45 27.17
C ASP A 556 7.34 18.32 27.56
N MET A 557 8.25 18.65 26.65
CA MET A 557 9.69 18.60 26.90
C MET A 557 10.04 19.45 28.13
N CYS A 558 10.83 18.88 29.03
CA CYS A 558 11.17 19.51 30.30
C CYS A 558 12.55 19.13 30.82
N LEU A 559 13.08 19.95 31.72
CA LEU A 559 14.28 19.65 32.50
C LEU A 559 13.89 19.47 33.97
N GLU A 560 14.24 18.34 34.59
CA GLU A 560 14.11 18.12 36.03
C GLU A 560 15.48 18.31 36.71
N LEU A 561 15.52 19.11 37.78
CA LEU A 561 16.74 19.44 38.54
C LEU A 561 16.79 18.68 39.87
N ASP A 562 17.81 17.83 40.08
CA ASP A 562 18.09 17.20 41.39
C ASP A 562 19.58 17.25 41.73
N ARG A 563 19.94 17.97 42.80
CA ARG A 563 21.28 17.95 43.43
C ARG A 563 22.45 18.00 42.45
N GLY A 564 22.39 18.91 41.47
CA GLY A 564 23.44 19.13 40.46
C GLY A 564 23.37 18.22 39.23
N ILE A 565 22.32 17.40 39.12
CA ILE A 565 22.00 16.63 37.92
C ILE A 565 20.77 17.26 37.25
N VAL A 566 20.79 17.28 35.92
CA VAL A 566 19.66 17.68 35.07
C VAL A 566 19.21 16.48 34.26
N THR A 567 17.94 16.12 34.36
CA THR A 567 17.32 15.11 33.49
C THR A 567 16.47 15.83 32.45
N LEU A 568 16.80 15.70 31.18
CA LEU A 568 15.87 16.00 30.08
C LEU A 568 14.87 14.87 29.96
N THR A 569 13.59 15.21 29.86
CA THR A 569 12.57 14.31 29.31
C THR A 569 12.05 14.95 28.04
N ASP A 570 12.22 14.27 26.89
CA ASP A 570 11.77 14.78 25.60
C ASP A 570 10.29 14.51 25.34
N GLY A 571 9.81 14.87 24.14
CA GLY A 571 8.42 14.66 23.74
C GLY A 571 8.01 13.19 23.52
N GLU A 572 8.96 12.26 23.57
CA GLU A 572 8.80 10.83 23.29
C GLU A 572 9.13 9.95 24.51
N PHE A 573 9.05 10.52 25.73
CA PHE A 573 9.45 9.86 26.99
C PHE A 573 10.94 9.46 27.07
N ASN A 574 11.79 9.88 26.14
CA ASN A 574 13.22 9.60 26.24
C ASN A 574 13.84 10.50 27.29
N ARG A 575 14.83 9.94 28.00
CA ARG A 575 15.55 10.64 29.05
C ARG A 575 17.01 10.78 28.70
N ALA A 576 17.55 11.98 28.89
CA ALA A 576 18.98 12.25 28.79
C ALA A 576 19.48 12.88 30.09
N ILE A 577 20.62 12.41 30.59
CA ILE A 577 21.18 12.82 31.88
C ILE A 577 22.37 13.74 31.65
N PHE A 578 22.38 14.88 32.35
CA PHE A 578 23.46 15.87 32.30
C PHE A 578 23.92 16.23 33.70
N VAL A 579 25.20 16.56 33.84
CA VAL A 579 25.65 17.36 34.99
C VAL A 579 25.16 18.79 34.78
N LEU A 580 24.68 19.46 35.82
CA LEU A 580 24.28 20.86 35.74
C LEU A 580 25.50 21.73 35.39
N PRO A 581 25.56 22.35 34.20
CA PRO A 581 26.74 23.12 33.81
C PRO A 581 26.90 24.37 34.67
N ALA A 582 28.16 24.76 34.93
CA ALA A 582 28.46 26.06 35.49
C ALA A 582 28.17 27.16 34.45
N GLU A 583 28.16 28.41 34.91
CA GLU A 583 27.95 29.57 34.03
C GLU A 583 29.02 29.63 32.93
N GLY A 584 28.60 29.60 31.66
CA GLY A 584 29.47 29.58 30.48
C GLY A 584 29.95 28.19 30.05
N GLU A 585 29.60 27.14 30.78
CA GLU A 585 29.98 25.76 30.46
C GLU A 585 28.85 24.98 29.77
N SER A 586 29.20 23.82 29.21
CA SER A 586 28.27 22.85 28.64
C SER A 586 28.50 21.45 29.21
N SER A 587 27.44 20.64 29.20
CA SER A 587 27.42 19.23 29.56
C SER A 587 26.80 18.42 28.42
N ARG A 588 27.19 17.15 28.31
CA ARG A 588 26.62 16.18 27.38
C ARG A 588 26.07 14.96 28.11
N SER A 589 25.19 14.22 27.45
CA SER A 589 24.78 12.86 27.81
C SER A 589 25.56 11.88 26.93
N ALA A 590 26.12 10.81 27.49
CA ALA A 590 26.87 9.83 26.70
C ALA A 590 25.93 8.90 25.91
N SER A 591 24.77 8.56 26.48
CA SER A 591 23.74 7.73 25.84
C SER A 591 22.81 8.52 24.90
N ASN A 592 22.82 9.85 25.00
CA ASN A 592 22.08 10.75 24.11
C ASN A 592 22.97 11.91 23.63
N PRO A 593 24.03 11.61 22.86
CA PRO A 593 25.04 12.59 22.48
C PRO A 593 24.56 13.60 21.43
N GLU A 594 23.34 13.45 20.89
CA GLU A 594 22.70 14.46 20.04
C GLU A 594 22.34 15.75 20.80
N TRP A 595 22.35 15.71 22.13
CA TRP A 595 22.03 16.85 22.99
C TRP A 595 23.25 17.47 23.67
N ARG A 596 23.23 18.80 23.80
CA ARG A 596 24.12 19.56 24.69
C ARG A 596 23.31 20.48 25.57
N LEU A 597 23.57 20.44 26.87
CA LEU A 597 23.00 21.37 27.82
C LEU A 597 24.06 22.41 28.19
N SER A 598 23.75 23.69 28.05
CA SER A 598 24.64 24.79 28.43
C SER A 598 23.94 25.75 29.39
N ARG A 599 24.73 26.51 30.15
CA ARG A 599 24.20 27.54 31.04
C ARG A 599 24.76 28.91 30.68
N GLN A 600 23.86 29.84 30.36
CA GLN A 600 24.20 31.20 29.93
C GLN A 600 23.26 32.21 30.57
N GLN A 601 23.83 33.24 31.18
CA GLN A 601 23.14 34.28 31.97
C GLN A 601 22.20 33.69 33.02
N GLY A 602 22.60 32.57 33.63
CA GLY A 602 21.77 31.83 34.58
C GLY A 602 20.63 31.01 33.97
N GLN A 603 20.42 31.05 32.64
CA GLN A 603 19.43 30.25 31.93
C GLN A 603 20.03 28.96 31.39
N LEU A 604 19.22 27.90 31.34
CA LEU A 604 19.59 26.64 30.69
C LEU A 604 19.15 26.66 29.23
N LEU A 605 20.10 26.38 28.35
CA LEU A 605 19.91 26.28 26.91
C LEU A 605 20.28 24.88 26.47
N LEU A 606 19.31 24.16 25.92
CA LEU A 606 19.52 22.84 25.33
C LEU A 606 19.67 23.01 23.82
N GLN A 607 20.69 22.39 23.24
CA GLN A 607 20.94 22.37 21.81
C GLN A 607 20.86 20.93 21.31
N ASN A 608 20.19 20.74 20.18
CA ASN A 608 20.22 19.49 19.43
C ASN A 608 21.21 19.60 18.25
N VAL A 609 21.73 18.46 17.83
CA VAL A 609 22.61 18.33 16.65
C VAL A 609 21.96 18.83 15.36
N ASP A 610 20.62 18.81 15.26
CA ASP A 610 19.86 19.38 14.14
C ASP A 610 19.95 20.91 14.01
N GLY A 611 20.53 21.58 15.02
CA GLY A 611 20.72 23.03 15.08
C GLY A 611 19.62 23.78 15.83
N LEU A 612 18.55 23.12 16.27
CA LEU A 612 17.52 23.71 17.12
C LEU A 612 18.01 23.91 18.55
N ARG A 613 17.54 25.00 19.14
CA ARG A 613 17.83 25.41 20.51
C ARG A 613 16.54 25.56 21.30
N TYR A 614 16.56 25.11 22.54
CA TYR A 614 15.40 25.01 23.40
C TYR A 614 15.68 25.69 24.74
N ARG A 615 14.72 26.51 25.19
CA ARG A 615 14.78 27.22 26.48
C ARG A 615 13.74 26.70 27.45
N PHE A 616 14.06 26.76 28.74
CA PHE A 616 13.22 26.25 29.82
C PHE A 616 13.08 27.27 30.95
N ASP A 617 12.48 28.41 30.66
CA ASP A 617 12.46 29.56 31.58
C ASP A 617 11.30 29.54 32.59
N HIS A 618 10.43 28.52 32.54
CA HIS A 618 9.22 28.48 33.35
C HIS A 618 9.25 27.32 34.35
N ALA A 619 9.27 27.62 35.64
CA ALA A 619 9.42 26.62 36.71
C ALA A 619 8.08 26.15 37.30
N LEU A 620 7.92 24.84 37.41
CA LEU A 620 6.86 24.13 38.13
C LEU A 620 7.46 23.24 39.22
N GLY A 621 7.81 23.85 40.35
CA GLY A 621 8.60 23.16 41.39
C GLY A 621 10.05 23.01 40.93
N LEU A 622 10.53 21.77 40.82
CA LEU A 622 11.88 21.43 40.32
C LEU A 622 11.93 21.11 38.82
N GLN A 623 10.78 21.17 38.14
CA GLN A 623 10.66 20.93 36.71
C GLN A 623 10.63 22.27 35.96
N LEU A 624 11.46 22.42 34.93
CA LEU A 624 11.47 23.55 34.02
C LEU A 624 10.79 23.16 32.71
N CYS A 625 9.75 23.90 32.31
CA CYS A 625 8.96 23.65 31.11
C CYS A 625 9.55 24.37 29.89
N LEU A 626 9.38 23.79 28.70
CA LEU A 626 9.77 24.40 27.43
C LEU A 626 9.08 25.78 27.24
N THR A 627 9.87 26.82 27.00
CA THR A 627 9.41 28.20 26.80
C THR A 627 9.74 28.75 25.42
N ALA A 628 10.74 28.20 24.72
CA ALA A 628 11.05 28.60 23.36
C ALA A 628 11.75 27.49 22.56
N ILE A 629 11.50 27.48 21.25
CA ILE A 629 12.26 26.73 20.24
C ILE A 629 12.80 27.75 19.25
N GLU A 630 14.10 27.72 19.01
CA GLU A 630 14.82 28.68 18.18
C GLU A 630 15.71 27.97 17.18
N ASP A 631 15.72 28.44 15.93
CA ASP A 631 16.76 28.06 14.98
C ASP A 631 18.02 28.92 15.16
N LYS A 632 19.05 28.66 14.35
CA LYS A 632 20.29 29.44 14.37
C LYS A 632 20.14 30.83 13.72
N SER A 633 19.14 31.01 12.84
CA SER A 633 18.81 32.28 12.19
C SER A 633 18.09 33.27 13.12
N GLY A 634 17.64 32.81 14.30
CA GLY A 634 16.98 33.63 15.30
C GLY A 634 15.45 33.61 15.21
N ASN A 635 14.88 32.79 14.32
CA ASN A 635 13.44 32.56 14.29
C ASN A 635 13.04 31.80 15.55
N ARG A 636 11.97 32.25 16.22
CA ARG A 636 11.60 31.77 17.54
C ARG A 636 10.11 31.43 17.61
N LEU A 637 9.82 30.21 18.02
CA LEU A 637 8.53 29.84 18.61
C LEU A 637 8.62 30.08 20.11
N SER A 638 7.67 30.82 20.71
CA SER A 638 7.63 31.03 22.17
C SER A 638 6.36 30.45 22.76
N LEU A 639 6.52 29.62 23.80
CA LEU A 639 5.45 28.99 24.56
C LEU A 639 5.21 29.79 25.85
N LEU A 640 4.04 30.43 25.94
CA LEU A 640 3.71 31.35 27.03
C LEU A 640 2.86 30.66 28.09
N TRP A 641 3.44 30.49 29.27
CA TRP A 641 2.82 29.85 30.42
C TRP A 641 2.25 30.88 31.40
N ASP A 642 1.07 30.60 31.96
CA ASP A 642 0.53 31.26 33.14
C ASP A 642 0.35 30.21 34.24
N ARG A 643 1.16 30.33 35.31
CA ARG A 643 1.26 29.34 36.39
C ARG A 643 1.50 27.94 35.84
N SER A 644 0.49 27.09 35.74
CA SER A 644 0.63 25.71 35.27
C SER A 644 -0.05 25.45 33.92
N LYS A 645 -0.54 26.51 33.26
CA LYS A 645 -1.30 26.46 32.01
C LYS A 645 -0.48 27.07 30.87
N LEU A 646 -0.31 26.34 29.77
CA LEU A 646 0.13 26.89 28.49
C LEU A 646 -1.03 27.67 27.88
N CYS A 647 -0.82 28.94 27.55
CA CYS A 647 -1.89 29.86 27.13
C CYS A 647 -1.77 30.29 25.68
N TRP A 648 -0.54 30.48 25.19
CA TRP A 648 -0.28 31.00 23.85
C TRP A 648 1.01 30.44 23.28
N ILE A 649 1.06 30.31 21.96
CA ILE A 649 2.30 30.12 21.20
C ILE A 649 2.43 31.27 20.21
N THR A 650 3.60 31.91 20.15
CA THR A 650 3.89 32.95 19.15
C THR A 650 4.70 32.36 18.01
N LEU A 651 4.29 32.59 16.77
CA LEU A 651 5.01 32.19 15.57
C LEU A 651 6.02 33.27 15.13
N PRO A 652 7.08 32.92 14.36
CA PRO A 652 8.04 33.90 13.85
C PRO A 652 7.43 34.98 12.96
N ASP A 653 6.33 34.66 12.27
CA ASP A 653 5.59 35.60 11.40
C ASP A 653 4.62 36.51 12.17
N GLY A 654 4.59 36.41 13.49
CA GLY A 654 3.75 37.21 14.39
C GLY A 654 2.35 36.65 14.63
N ARG A 655 1.90 35.62 13.87
CA ARG A 655 0.65 34.92 14.18
C ARG A 655 0.74 34.22 15.54
N LEU A 656 -0.41 33.88 16.09
CA LEU A 656 -0.53 33.35 17.44
C LEU A 656 -1.35 32.05 17.42
N VAL A 657 -1.00 31.08 18.26
CA VAL A 657 -1.89 29.95 18.57
C VAL A 657 -2.43 30.16 19.98
N HIS A 658 -3.74 30.34 20.10
CA HIS A 658 -4.44 30.35 21.38
C HIS A 658 -4.56 28.92 21.90
N VAL A 659 -4.10 28.71 23.14
CA VAL A 659 -4.14 27.41 23.82
C VAL A 659 -5.18 27.45 24.92
N GLU A 660 -6.32 26.81 24.65
CA GLU A 660 -7.35 26.60 25.66
C GLU A 660 -7.01 25.33 26.45
N SER A 661 -7.01 25.42 27.78
CA SER A 661 -6.68 24.29 28.64
C SER A 661 -7.64 24.18 29.82
N ALA A 662 -7.89 22.95 30.25
CA ALA A 662 -8.64 22.60 31.45
C ALA A 662 -7.86 21.54 32.25
N HIS A 663 -7.73 21.72 33.56
CA HIS A 663 -6.97 20.81 34.43
C HIS A 663 -5.55 20.50 33.90
N ARG A 664 -4.83 21.54 33.42
CA ARG A 664 -3.49 21.48 32.81
C ARG A 664 -3.37 20.69 31.50
N ARG A 665 -4.50 20.33 30.87
CA ARG A 665 -4.54 19.65 29.57
C ARG A 665 -5.09 20.57 28.50
N ILE A 666 -4.52 20.52 27.30
CA ILE A 666 -5.00 21.28 26.13
C ILE A 666 -6.33 20.70 25.69
N ILE A 667 -7.36 21.53 25.52
CA ILE A 667 -8.68 21.13 25.01
C ILE A 667 -8.96 21.69 23.62
N LYS A 668 -8.31 22.79 23.23
CA LYS A 668 -8.46 23.39 21.90
C LYS A 668 -7.26 24.27 21.54
N LEU A 669 -6.89 24.22 20.27
CA LEU A 669 -5.85 25.05 19.65
C LEU A 669 -6.47 25.84 18.51
N THR A 670 -6.33 27.16 18.55
CA THR A 670 -6.88 28.06 17.52
C THR A 670 -5.78 28.94 16.97
N LEU A 671 -5.54 28.90 15.65
CA LEU A 671 -4.69 29.85 14.96
C LEU A 671 -5.38 31.21 14.92
N CYS A 672 -4.62 32.25 15.25
CA CYS A 672 -5.05 33.63 15.28
C CYS A 672 -4.09 34.52 14.49
N ASP A 673 -4.61 35.63 13.98
CA ASP A 673 -3.79 36.68 13.41
C ASP A 673 -2.98 37.45 14.49
N ILE A 674 -2.20 38.44 14.04
CA ILE A 674 -1.39 39.31 14.92
C ILE A 674 -2.25 40.13 15.92
N HIS A 675 -3.55 40.27 15.68
CA HIS A 675 -4.51 40.99 16.51
C HIS A 675 -5.35 40.06 17.40
N ARG A 676 -4.99 38.78 17.49
CA ARG A 676 -5.68 37.72 18.24
C ARG A 676 -7.09 37.41 17.72
N GLN A 677 -7.41 37.75 16.48
CA GLN A 677 -8.64 37.30 15.85
C GLN A 677 -8.47 35.86 15.37
N PRO A 678 -9.44 34.97 15.63
CA PRO A 678 -9.36 33.57 15.24
C PRO A 678 -9.45 33.42 13.72
N LEU A 679 -8.54 32.62 13.14
CA LEU A 679 -8.48 32.26 11.73
C LEU A 679 -9.00 30.84 11.50
N LYS A 680 -8.42 29.85 12.19
CA LYS A 680 -8.75 28.42 12.03
C LYS A 680 -8.61 27.68 13.35
N THR A 681 -9.52 26.75 13.65
CA THR A 681 -9.30 25.76 14.72
C THR A 681 -8.34 24.70 14.20
N LEU A 682 -7.21 24.50 14.88
CA LEU A 682 -6.17 23.57 14.48
C LEU A 682 -6.42 22.17 15.03
N ALA A 683 -6.78 22.08 16.31
CA ALA A 683 -7.11 20.81 16.95
C ALA A 683 -8.03 21.02 18.14
N SER A 684 -8.87 20.04 18.44
CA SER A 684 -9.67 19.95 19.66
C SER A 684 -9.51 18.58 20.32
N TYR A 685 -9.48 18.56 21.65
CA TYR A 685 -9.18 17.39 22.46
C TYR A 685 -10.24 17.22 23.55
N THR A 686 -10.69 15.98 23.77
CA THR A 686 -11.58 15.66 24.90
C THR A 686 -10.97 14.60 25.80
N TYR A 687 -11.41 14.57 27.06
CA TYR A 687 -10.83 13.68 28.07
C TYR A 687 -11.89 13.11 29.00
N ASP A 688 -11.58 11.97 29.60
CA ASP A 688 -12.37 11.43 30.70
C ASP A 688 -12.09 12.18 32.02
N SER A 689 -12.80 11.76 33.08
CA SER A 689 -12.65 12.32 34.42
C SER A 689 -11.31 11.99 35.08
N GLN A 690 -10.58 10.98 34.61
CA GLN A 690 -9.31 10.53 35.17
C GLN A 690 -8.09 11.18 34.52
N GLY A 691 -8.20 11.70 33.29
CA GLY A 691 -7.03 12.23 32.60
C GLY A 691 -6.82 11.74 31.18
N HIS A 692 -7.51 10.68 30.75
CA HIS A 692 -7.20 9.98 29.50
C HIS A 692 -7.81 10.70 28.30
N LEU A 693 -7.06 10.78 27.21
CA LEU A 693 -7.46 11.45 25.96
C LEU A 693 -8.51 10.62 25.23
N LEU A 694 -9.75 11.08 25.18
CA LEU A 694 -10.87 10.34 24.57
C LEU A 694 -11.04 10.62 23.08
N SER A 695 -10.79 11.84 22.63
CA SER A 695 -10.89 12.15 21.21
C SER A 695 -10.00 13.31 20.77
N VAL A 696 -9.58 13.26 19.51
CA VAL A 696 -8.83 14.30 18.79
C VAL A 696 -9.61 14.66 17.53
N ARG A 697 -9.76 15.95 17.25
CA ARG A 697 -10.32 16.47 16.00
C ARG A 697 -9.39 17.55 15.45
N ALA A 698 -8.59 17.21 14.43
CA ALA A 698 -7.52 18.08 13.94
C ALA A 698 -7.47 18.25 12.41
N GLY A 699 -8.54 17.88 11.70
CA GLY A 699 -8.63 17.97 10.25
C GLY A 699 -8.76 16.60 9.59
N GLU A 700 -8.79 16.58 8.26
CA GLU A 700 -8.83 15.35 7.45
C GLU A 700 -7.65 14.43 7.83
N GLY A 701 -7.90 13.13 8.00
CA GLY A 701 -6.86 12.14 8.34
C GLY A 701 -6.32 12.24 9.77
N HIS A 702 -6.86 13.16 10.58
CA HIS A 702 -6.34 13.50 11.91
C HIS A 702 -7.43 13.50 12.99
N ASN A 703 -8.44 12.65 12.83
CA ASN A 703 -9.54 12.50 13.77
C ASN A 703 -9.50 11.11 14.41
N PHE A 704 -9.43 11.06 15.74
CA PHE A 704 -9.31 9.80 16.46
C PHE A 704 -10.19 9.75 17.70
N ASP A 705 -10.76 8.59 17.99
CA ASP A 705 -11.45 8.26 19.22
C ASP A 705 -10.72 7.14 19.96
N TYR A 706 -10.70 7.19 21.28
CA TYR A 706 -9.87 6.35 22.14
C TYR A 706 -10.66 5.73 23.29
N ALA A 707 -10.33 4.48 23.62
CA ALA A 707 -10.84 3.76 24.78
C ALA A 707 -9.70 3.18 25.61
N TYR A 708 -9.86 3.16 26.94
CA TYR A 708 -8.81 2.76 27.88
C TYR A 708 -9.29 1.72 28.89
N SER A 709 -8.33 0.97 29.42
CA SER A 709 -8.52 0.08 30.56
C SER A 709 -8.70 0.89 31.85
N PRO A 710 -9.18 0.29 32.96
CA PRO A 710 -9.19 0.94 34.27
C PRO A 710 -7.81 1.40 34.75
N GLU A 711 -6.76 0.71 34.32
CA GLU A 711 -5.35 1.05 34.56
C GLU A 711 -4.83 2.10 33.58
N GLY A 712 -5.65 2.62 32.66
CA GLY A 712 -5.28 3.69 31.73
C GLY A 712 -4.50 3.24 30.50
N TRP A 713 -4.43 1.94 30.19
CA TRP A 713 -3.81 1.45 28.95
C TRP A 713 -4.75 1.62 27.76
N LEU A 714 -4.21 1.96 26.59
CA LEU A 714 -4.99 2.21 25.39
C LEU A 714 -5.55 0.89 24.84
N LEU A 715 -6.82 0.62 25.07
CA LEU A 715 -7.48 -0.60 24.61
C LEU A 715 -7.86 -0.51 23.14
N ARG A 716 -8.25 0.68 22.67
CA ARG A 716 -8.69 0.88 21.29
C ARG A 716 -8.47 2.30 20.83
N TRP A 717 -8.06 2.47 19.58
CA TRP A 717 -8.28 3.71 18.84
C TRP A 717 -9.09 3.45 17.57
N SER A 718 -9.82 4.46 17.09
CA SER A 718 -10.57 4.40 15.84
C SER A 718 -10.52 5.76 15.13
N ASP A 719 -10.48 5.75 13.80
CA ASP A 719 -10.69 6.95 12.98
C ASP A 719 -12.19 7.28 12.85
N LEU A 720 -12.57 8.24 11.98
CA LEU A 720 -13.98 8.53 11.71
C LEU A 720 -14.57 7.72 10.53
N ALA A 721 -13.79 6.83 9.93
CA ALA A 721 -14.17 6.03 8.78
C ALA A 721 -14.20 4.53 9.11
N HIS A 722 -13.18 3.79 8.69
CA HIS A 722 -13.17 2.32 8.69
C HIS A 722 -12.10 1.73 9.62
N THR A 723 -11.17 2.54 10.12
CA THR A 723 -9.97 2.05 10.80
C THR A 723 -10.14 2.02 12.31
N TRP A 724 -9.74 0.90 12.89
CA TRP A 724 -9.58 0.75 14.31
C TRP A 724 -8.51 -0.27 14.65
N VAL A 725 -7.89 -0.09 15.80
CA VAL A 725 -6.90 -1.01 16.37
C VAL A 725 -7.23 -1.21 17.84
N GLU A 726 -7.17 -2.46 18.28
CA GLU A 726 -7.35 -2.89 19.67
C GLU A 726 -6.12 -3.63 20.18
N HIS A 727 -5.86 -3.47 21.48
CA HIS A 727 -4.74 -4.08 22.18
C HIS A 727 -5.20 -4.81 23.44
N ASP A 728 -4.70 -6.03 23.63
CA ASP A 728 -4.74 -6.73 24.92
C ASP A 728 -3.39 -6.59 25.63
N TYR A 729 -3.41 -6.49 26.95
CA TYR A 729 -2.22 -6.28 27.77
C TYR A 729 -2.02 -7.36 28.81
N ASP A 730 -0.76 -7.60 29.19
CA ASP A 730 -0.41 -8.29 30.43
C ASP A 730 -0.43 -7.34 31.64
N GLU A 731 -0.17 -7.88 32.83
CA GLU A 731 -0.18 -7.10 34.09
C GLU A 731 0.90 -6.00 34.16
N LYS A 732 1.89 -6.02 33.27
CA LYS A 732 2.96 -5.00 33.16
C LYS A 732 2.64 -3.93 32.12
N GLY A 733 1.51 -4.03 31.42
CA GLY A 733 1.12 -3.12 30.35
C GLY A 733 1.82 -3.39 29.03
N ARG A 734 2.30 -4.62 28.81
CA ARG A 734 2.86 -5.05 27.52
C ARG A 734 1.78 -5.66 26.65
N ALA A 735 1.80 -5.39 25.35
CA ALA A 735 0.86 -5.96 24.39
C ALA A 735 0.99 -7.48 24.33
N VAL A 736 -0.11 -8.20 24.30
CA VAL A 736 -0.16 -9.67 24.13
C VAL A 736 -0.82 -10.05 22.81
N CYS A 737 -1.77 -9.24 22.35
CA CYS A 737 -2.56 -9.49 21.16
C CYS A 737 -3.05 -8.17 20.58
N ASP A 738 -2.87 -7.98 19.28
CA ASP A 738 -3.42 -6.85 18.53
C ASP A 738 -4.50 -7.35 17.58
N ARG A 739 -5.58 -6.58 17.46
CA ARG A 739 -6.66 -6.81 16.50
C ARG A 739 -6.97 -5.51 15.79
N THR A 740 -7.22 -5.59 14.49
CA THR A 740 -7.58 -4.41 13.72
C THR A 740 -8.77 -4.64 12.81
N SER A 741 -9.28 -3.54 12.23
CA SER A 741 -10.29 -3.59 11.18
C SER A 741 -9.95 -4.57 10.07
N GLU A 742 -10.98 -5.25 9.55
CA GLU A 742 -10.86 -6.20 8.42
C GLU A 742 -9.89 -7.38 8.65
N GLY A 743 -9.34 -7.53 9.86
CA GLY A 743 -8.40 -8.61 10.21
C GLY A 743 -6.96 -8.34 9.81
N TYR A 744 -6.61 -7.10 9.47
CA TYR A 744 -5.23 -6.71 9.17
C TYR A 744 -4.35 -6.65 10.44
N TRP A 745 -3.03 -6.66 10.26
CA TRP A 745 -1.97 -6.68 11.27
C TRP A 745 -2.31 -7.50 12.52
N PRO A 746 -2.66 -8.80 12.40
CA PRO A 746 -2.94 -9.61 13.58
C PRO A 746 -1.61 -9.89 14.30
N GLY A 747 -1.38 -9.22 15.42
CA GLY A 747 -0.17 -9.39 16.23
C GLY A 747 -0.42 -10.31 17.43
N ARG A 748 0.51 -11.23 17.71
CA ARG A 748 0.62 -11.87 19.03
C ARG A 748 2.04 -11.80 19.55
N PHE A 749 2.17 -11.56 20.84
CA PHE A 749 3.45 -11.29 21.47
C PHE A 749 3.67 -12.18 22.68
N GLN A 750 4.91 -12.65 22.87
CA GLN A 750 5.34 -13.42 24.02
C GLN A 750 6.66 -12.87 24.55
N TYR A 751 6.80 -12.83 25.87
CA TYR A 751 7.97 -12.27 26.53
C TYR A 751 8.53 -13.26 27.56
N ASP A 752 9.85 -13.37 27.61
CA ASP A 752 10.60 -14.10 28.61
C ASP A 752 11.60 -13.13 29.27
N ASP A 753 11.25 -12.70 30.48
CA ASP A 753 12.04 -11.71 31.22
C ASP A 753 13.32 -12.32 31.82
N ASP A 754 13.37 -13.63 32.05
CA ASP A 754 14.55 -14.30 32.61
C ASP A 754 15.67 -14.40 31.56
N ASN A 755 15.29 -14.58 30.29
CA ASN A 755 16.22 -14.65 29.16
C ASN A 755 16.30 -13.35 28.34
N LEU A 756 15.54 -12.32 28.71
CA LEU A 756 15.41 -11.05 27.96
C LEU A 756 15.08 -11.29 26.48
N THR A 757 14.09 -12.15 26.21
CA THR A 757 13.65 -12.45 24.84
C THR A 757 12.19 -12.08 24.60
N SER A 758 11.91 -11.66 23.37
CA SER A 758 10.56 -11.33 22.90
C SER A 758 10.28 -12.07 21.59
N HIS A 759 9.05 -12.53 21.39
CA HIS A 759 8.62 -13.20 20.16
C HIS A 759 7.39 -12.50 19.59
N TYR A 760 7.45 -12.16 18.30
CA TYR A 760 6.35 -11.62 17.52
C TYR A 760 5.85 -12.66 16.53
N HIS A 761 4.56 -12.99 16.62
CA HIS A 761 3.87 -13.83 15.64
C HIS A 761 3.16 -12.90 14.64
N SER A 762 3.62 -12.90 13.39
CA SER A 762 3.04 -12.08 12.33
C SER A 762 1.79 -12.71 11.73
N GLY A 763 1.02 -11.91 10.98
CA GLY A 763 -0.10 -12.33 10.17
C GLY A 763 0.27 -13.24 9.00
N PHE A 764 1.55 -13.31 8.62
CA PHE A 764 2.07 -14.35 7.71
C PHE A 764 2.25 -15.71 8.38
N GLY A 765 2.05 -15.81 9.69
CA GLY A 765 2.20 -17.04 10.47
C GLY A 765 3.65 -17.37 10.87
N GLY A 766 4.61 -16.52 10.52
CA GLY A 766 6.00 -16.63 10.99
C GLY A 766 6.18 -16.12 12.42
N VAL A 767 7.30 -16.52 13.04
CA VAL A 767 7.70 -16.03 14.35
C VAL A 767 9.05 -15.33 14.24
N ILE A 768 9.09 -14.07 14.64
CA ILE A 768 10.31 -13.27 14.73
C ILE A 768 10.73 -13.22 16.19
N GLY A 769 11.96 -13.64 16.49
CA GLY A 769 12.53 -13.64 17.83
C GLY A 769 13.52 -12.49 18.03
N TYR A 770 13.52 -11.92 19.22
CA TYR A 770 14.42 -10.84 19.62
C TYR A 770 15.11 -11.20 20.94
N VAL A 771 16.40 -10.89 21.05
CA VAL A 771 17.17 -10.93 22.31
C VAL A 771 17.69 -9.53 22.58
N ARG A 772 17.55 -9.06 23.82
CA ARG A 772 18.00 -7.73 24.24
C ARG A 772 18.95 -7.77 25.43
N ASP A 773 19.63 -6.66 25.69
CA ASP A 773 20.36 -6.42 26.93
C ASP A 773 19.46 -5.79 28.02
N GLU A 774 20.02 -5.56 29.21
CA GLU A 774 19.34 -4.91 30.34
C GLU A 774 18.95 -3.45 30.06
N ARG A 775 19.59 -2.81 29.06
CA ARG A 775 19.30 -1.45 28.60
C ARG A 775 18.28 -1.46 27.47
N ASN A 776 17.69 -2.59 27.10
CA ASN A 776 16.76 -2.73 25.97
C ASN A 776 17.37 -2.55 24.57
N ASN A 777 18.69 -2.59 24.41
CA ASN A 777 19.29 -2.70 23.09
C ASN A 777 19.04 -4.09 22.52
N ILE A 778 18.55 -4.19 21.28
CA ILE A 778 18.39 -5.49 20.59
C ILE A 778 19.78 -6.01 20.20
N LEU A 779 20.16 -7.18 20.68
CA LEU A 779 21.44 -7.85 20.38
C LEU A 779 21.33 -8.85 19.22
N LEU A 780 20.15 -9.45 19.06
CA LEU A 780 19.88 -10.47 18.05
C LEU A 780 18.43 -10.36 17.58
N ARG A 781 18.24 -10.45 16.26
CA ARG A 781 16.94 -10.67 15.61
C ARG A 781 16.99 -11.97 14.82
N ARG A 782 16.00 -12.83 15.00
CA ARG A 782 15.86 -14.11 14.27
C ARG A 782 14.58 -14.11 13.43
N THR A 783 14.71 -14.32 12.13
CA THR A 783 13.58 -14.45 11.19
C THR A 783 12.96 -15.85 11.20
N PRO A 784 11.74 -16.03 10.67
CA PRO A 784 11.03 -17.32 10.70
C PRO A 784 11.76 -18.45 9.95
N ASP A 785 12.57 -18.12 8.95
CA ASP A 785 13.42 -19.06 8.21
C ASP A 785 14.76 -19.37 8.90
N GLY A 786 15.00 -18.79 10.09
CA GLY A 786 16.18 -19.04 10.93
C GLY A 786 17.35 -18.09 10.68
N GLY A 787 17.21 -17.09 9.82
CA GLY A 787 18.22 -16.05 9.62
C GLY A 787 18.44 -15.22 10.87
N GLU A 788 19.70 -15.02 11.26
CA GLU A 788 20.08 -14.29 12.46
C GLU A 788 20.84 -13.00 12.12
N THR A 789 20.28 -11.85 12.46
CA THR A 789 20.98 -10.56 12.43
C THR A 789 21.46 -10.21 13.84
N ARG A 790 22.74 -9.91 14.02
CA ARG A 790 23.33 -9.53 15.32
C ARG A 790 23.71 -8.05 15.32
N PHE A 791 23.57 -7.42 16.47
CA PHE A 791 23.84 -5.99 16.67
C PHE A 791 24.77 -5.79 17.86
N GLU A 792 25.76 -4.93 17.68
CA GLU A 792 26.73 -4.55 18.73
C GLU A 792 26.56 -3.06 19.07
N TRP A 793 26.53 -2.75 20.36
CA TRP A 793 26.21 -1.41 20.87
C TRP A 793 27.31 -0.88 21.77
N VAL A 794 27.57 0.44 21.68
CA VAL A 794 28.44 1.18 22.59
C VAL A 794 27.67 2.41 23.07
N ASN A 795 27.44 2.54 24.38
CA ASN A 795 26.67 3.64 24.98
C ASN A 795 25.29 3.88 24.29
N ASN A 796 24.50 2.81 24.10
CA ASN A 796 23.22 2.83 23.35
C ASN A 796 23.32 3.29 21.88
N GLN A 797 24.53 3.35 21.30
CA GLN A 797 24.73 3.63 19.88
C GLN A 797 25.12 2.36 19.12
N LEU A 798 24.48 2.10 17.98
CA LEU A 798 24.83 0.97 17.13
C LEU A 798 26.25 1.16 16.58
N ALA A 799 27.12 0.20 16.90
CA ALA A 799 28.53 0.16 16.53
C ALA A 799 28.78 -0.83 15.38
N ALA A 800 28.04 -1.94 15.32
CA ALA A 800 28.08 -2.86 14.19
C ALA A 800 26.79 -3.66 14.01
N GLU A 801 26.55 -4.07 12.77
CA GLU A 801 25.49 -5.00 12.36
C GLU A 801 26.12 -6.15 11.60
N ILE A 802 25.68 -7.37 11.91
CA ILE A 802 26.17 -8.62 11.29
C ILE A 802 24.96 -9.35 10.72
N ASP A 803 24.95 -9.55 9.40
CA ASP A 803 23.85 -10.21 8.71
C ASP A 803 23.85 -11.76 8.93
N PRO A 804 22.80 -12.48 8.49
CA PRO A 804 22.72 -13.94 8.64
C PRO A 804 23.82 -14.75 7.93
N LEU A 805 24.57 -14.13 7.03
CA LEU A 805 25.71 -14.72 6.32
C LEU A 805 27.05 -14.41 6.99
N GLY A 806 27.05 -13.60 8.06
CA GLY A 806 28.25 -13.17 8.78
C GLY A 806 28.92 -11.93 8.18
N ASN A 807 28.28 -11.25 7.23
CA ASN A 807 28.79 -10.00 6.67
C ASN A 807 28.61 -8.88 7.69
N ARG A 808 29.66 -8.09 7.93
CA ARG A 808 29.73 -7.12 9.02
C ARG A 808 29.80 -5.69 8.49
N THR A 809 28.90 -4.84 8.96
CA THR A 809 28.91 -3.38 8.73
C THR A 809 29.28 -2.65 10.01
N GLU A 810 30.21 -1.71 9.93
CA GLU A 810 30.78 -0.95 11.05
C GLU A 810 30.38 0.52 11.03
N TYR A 811 30.13 1.08 12.21
CA TYR A 811 29.82 2.49 12.39
C TYR A 811 30.79 3.13 13.39
N ARG A 812 31.49 4.19 12.99
CA ARG A 812 32.23 5.08 13.91
C ARG A 812 31.50 6.38 14.07
N ARG A 813 31.54 6.95 15.27
CA ARG A 813 30.78 8.16 15.62
C ARG A 813 31.65 9.20 16.30
N ASN A 814 31.32 10.48 16.08
CA ASN A 814 31.92 11.59 16.81
C ASN A 814 31.25 11.78 18.19
N ASP A 815 31.70 12.78 18.94
CA ASP A 815 31.18 13.11 20.26
C ASP A 815 29.72 13.58 20.28
N TRP A 816 29.16 13.97 19.13
CA TRP A 816 27.73 14.29 18.92
C TRP A 816 26.89 13.06 18.54
N GLY A 817 27.51 11.88 18.45
CA GLY A 817 26.85 10.64 18.04
C GLY A 817 26.62 10.52 16.54
N GLN A 818 27.11 11.46 15.73
CA GLN A 818 26.99 11.44 14.29
C GLN A 818 27.97 10.44 13.69
N VAL A 819 27.54 9.71 12.67
CA VAL A 819 28.38 8.73 11.98
C VAL A 819 29.48 9.46 11.21
N THR A 820 30.75 9.20 11.54
CA THR A 820 31.93 9.72 10.84
C THR A 820 32.49 8.73 9.83
N GLU A 821 32.22 7.45 10.02
CA GLU A 821 32.69 6.39 9.14
C GLU A 821 31.68 5.23 9.11
N VAL A 822 31.38 4.74 7.91
CA VAL A 822 30.67 3.47 7.69
C VAL A 822 31.57 2.56 6.88
N THR A 823 31.93 1.41 7.41
CA THR A 823 32.68 0.38 6.67
C THR A 823 31.76 -0.79 6.35
N LEU A 824 31.55 -1.05 5.06
CA LEU A 824 30.71 -2.12 4.53
C LEU A 824 31.45 -3.47 4.56
N PRO A 825 30.75 -4.61 4.40
CA PRO A 825 31.36 -5.93 4.49
C PRO A 825 32.44 -6.24 3.44
N ASP A 826 32.45 -5.53 2.31
CA ASP A 826 33.48 -5.64 1.27
C ASP A 826 34.70 -4.74 1.52
N GLY A 827 34.72 -4.02 2.65
CA GLY A 827 35.79 -3.08 3.02
C GLY A 827 35.63 -1.68 2.43
N ALA A 828 34.55 -1.39 1.69
CA ALA A 828 34.24 -0.05 1.25
C ALA A 828 33.94 0.86 2.44
N THR A 829 34.61 2.02 2.50
CA THR A 829 34.49 2.95 3.62
C THR A 829 33.95 4.29 3.16
N HIS A 830 32.83 4.72 3.74
CA HIS A 830 32.26 6.05 3.57
C HIS A 830 32.66 6.94 4.76
N CYS A 831 33.17 8.14 4.51
CA CYS A 831 33.58 9.07 5.57
C CYS A 831 32.78 10.37 5.54
N TYR A 832 32.50 10.91 6.73
CA TYR A 832 31.73 12.13 6.94
C TYR A 832 32.48 13.03 7.92
N ASP A 833 32.82 14.24 7.46
CA ASP A 833 33.48 15.26 8.27
C ASP A 833 32.46 16.27 8.76
N TYR A 834 32.54 16.62 10.04
CA TYR A 834 31.64 17.59 10.68
C TYR A 834 32.44 18.71 11.33
N ASP A 835 31.82 19.89 11.48
CA ASP A 835 32.32 20.95 12.36
C ASP A 835 31.99 20.67 13.84
N ASP A 836 32.52 21.52 14.73
CA ASP A 836 32.30 21.41 16.18
C ASP A 836 30.82 21.61 16.57
N GLU A 837 30.04 22.27 15.69
CA GLU A 837 28.61 22.52 15.81
C GLU A 837 27.72 21.42 15.19
N GLY A 838 28.32 20.31 14.72
CA GLY A 838 27.63 19.14 14.19
C GLY A 838 27.10 19.27 12.76
N GLN A 839 27.57 20.25 11.99
CA GLN A 839 27.19 20.41 10.58
C GLN A 839 28.14 19.63 9.67
N LEU A 840 27.60 18.99 8.63
CA LEU A 840 28.40 18.26 7.64
C LEU A 840 29.25 19.24 6.81
N LEU A 841 30.57 19.04 6.81
CA LEU A 841 31.59 19.76 6.06
C LEU A 841 32.01 19.04 4.79
N ALA A 842 32.12 17.72 4.84
CA ALA A 842 32.47 16.91 3.68
C ALA A 842 31.92 15.49 3.76
N TYR A 843 31.69 14.91 2.59
CA TYR A 843 31.47 13.49 2.41
C TYR A 843 32.55 12.94 1.48
N THR A 844 33.17 11.83 1.87
CA THR A 844 34.17 11.12 1.06
C THR A 844 33.67 9.72 0.74
N ASP A 845 33.60 9.38 -0.55
CA ASP A 845 33.23 8.03 -0.99
C ASP A 845 34.40 7.03 -0.82
N PRO A 846 34.16 5.72 -1.00
CA PRO A 846 35.20 4.70 -0.90
C PRO A 846 36.36 4.83 -1.91
N LEU A 847 36.22 5.65 -2.96
CA LEU A 847 37.26 5.94 -3.96
C LEU A 847 38.08 7.20 -3.60
N GLY A 848 37.73 7.91 -2.54
CA GLY A 848 38.37 9.15 -2.11
C GLY A 848 37.84 10.39 -2.85
N SER A 849 36.73 10.31 -3.56
CA SER A 849 36.05 11.46 -4.15
C SER A 849 35.36 12.24 -3.03
N VAL A 850 35.53 13.57 -3.02
CA VAL A 850 35.08 14.41 -1.89
C VAL A 850 34.05 15.44 -2.34
N TRP A 851 32.89 15.45 -1.70
CA TRP A 851 31.90 16.52 -1.77
C TRP A 851 32.11 17.44 -0.58
N ARG A 852 32.16 18.75 -0.80
CA ARG A 852 32.41 19.75 0.25
C ARG A 852 31.22 20.68 0.41
N TYR A 853 30.95 21.05 1.65
CA TYR A 853 29.86 21.92 2.04
C TYR A 853 30.42 23.05 2.89
N GLN A 854 30.35 24.28 2.40
CA GLN A 854 30.67 25.45 3.20
C GLN A 854 29.40 26.04 3.78
N ARG A 855 29.43 26.39 5.06
CA ARG A 855 28.29 26.95 5.79
C ARG A 855 28.67 28.26 6.47
N ASN A 856 27.69 29.13 6.67
CA ASN A 856 27.87 30.32 7.49
C ASN A 856 27.80 29.98 9.00
N ALA A 857 28.06 30.97 9.86
CA ALA A 857 28.02 30.80 11.31
C ALA A 857 26.63 30.41 11.88
N VAL A 858 25.56 30.58 11.10
CA VAL A 858 24.20 30.14 11.47
C VAL A 858 23.85 28.78 10.84
N GLY A 859 24.81 28.06 10.25
CA GLY A 859 24.66 26.70 9.73
C GLY A 859 24.01 26.59 8.34
N GLN A 860 23.73 27.71 7.68
CA GLN A 860 23.14 27.70 6.34
C GLN A 860 24.20 27.41 5.28
N LEU A 861 23.84 26.64 4.26
CA LEU A 861 24.74 26.18 3.19
C LEU A 861 25.05 27.31 2.22
N LEU A 862 26.29 27.77 2.14
CA LEU A 862 26.72 28.82 1.21
C LEU A 862 27.22 28.27 -0.12
N GLU A 863 27.96 27.16 -0.07
CA GLU A 863 28.67 26.63 -1.22
C GLU A 863 28.68 25.10 -1.15
N VAL A 864 28.39 24.45 -2.28
CA VAL A 864 28.59 23.02 -2.47
C VAL A 864 29.63 22.84 -3.55
N ASN A 865 30.61 21.98 -3.32
CA ASN A 865 31.56 21.55 -4.34
C ASN A 865 31.44 20.05 -4.51
N ASP A 866 31.43 19.60 -5.76
CA ASP A 866 31.58 18.19 -6.05
C ASP A 866 33.05 17.82 -6.37
N PRO A 867 33.34 16.52 -6.56
CA PRO A 867 34.71 16.06 -6.85
C PRO A 867 35.28 16.52 -8.20
N GLU A 868 34.46 17.06 -9.10
CA GLU A 868 34.89 17.63 -10.39
C GLU A 868 35.15 19.15 -10.28
N GLY A 869 34.90 19.75 -9.11
CA GLY A 869 35.07 21.18 -8.87
C GLY A 869 33.89 22.02 -9.35
N ARG A 870 32.74 21.42 -9.64
CA ARG A 870 31.50 22.17 -9.91
C ARG A 870 30.98 22.77 -8.61
N GLU A 871 30.47 23.98 -8.70
CA GLU A 871 30.09 24.80 -7.55
C GLU A 871 28.61 25.18 -7.60
N TRP A 872 27.93 25.10 -6.45
CA TRP A 872 26.60 25.66 -6.24
C TRP A 872 26.65 26.72 -5.15
N LEU A 873 26.30 27.96 -5.49
CA LEU A 873 26.31 29.07 -4.56
C LEU A 873 24.90 29.42 -4.11
N HIS A 874 24.73 29.54 -2.81
CA HIS A 874 23.46 29.83 -2.16
C HIS A 874 23.56 31.13 -1.36
N SER A 875 22.49 31.91 -1.35
CA SER A 875 22.36 33.04 -0.41
C SER A 875 21.00 33.01 0.25
N TYR A 876 20.89 33.61 1.43
CA TYR A 876 19.69 33.61 2.25
C TYR A 876 19.25 35.02 2.58
N ASN A 877 17.94 35.21 2.75
CA ASN A 877 17.39 36.48 3.23
C ASN A 877 17.58 36.62 4.76
N ALA A 878 17.17 37.76 5.31
CA ALA A 878 17.30 38.04 6.76
C ALA A 878 16.44 37.13 7.66
N ALA A 879 15.38 36.50 7.11
CA ALA A 879 14.58 35.50 7.81
C ALA A 879 15.25 34.11 7.77
N GLY A 880 16.25 33.92 6.92
CA GLY A 880 16.98 32.67 6.76
C GLY A 880 16.43 31.73 5.68
N GLU A 881 15.55 32.23 4.82
CA GLU A 881 15.03 31.50 3.66
C GLU A 881 15.96 31.64 2.45
N LEU A 882 16.03 30.63 1.59
CA LEU A 882 16.91 30.62 0.41
C LEU A 882 16.52 31.75 -0.54
N ALA A 883 17.36 32.76 -0.73
CA ALA A 883 17.08 33.90 -1.61
C ALA A 883 17.58 33.68 -3.04
N THR A 884 18.77 33.09 -3.20
CA THR A 884 19.35 32.82 -4.52
C THR A 884 20.07 31.49 -4.57
N LEU A 885 20.05 30.86 -5.75
CA LEU A 885 20.86 29.71 -6.11
C LEU A 885 21.55 29.97 -7.44
N ILE A 886 22.86 29.84 -7.51
CA ILE A 886 23.63 29.84 -8.75
C ILE A 886 24.17 28.43 -8.95
N GLY A 887 23.75 27.78 -10.04
CA GLY A 887 24.28 26.48 -10.43
C GLY A 887 25.67 26.58 -11.08
N PRO A 888 26.34 25.45 -11.31
CA PRO A 888 27.67 25.45 -11.92
C PRO A 888 27.65 25.84 -13.41
N ASP A 889 26.48 25.88 -14.04
CA ASP A 889 26.23 26.49 -15.35
C ASP A 889 26.14 28.04 -15.30
N GLY A 890 26.21 28.64 -14.11
CA GLY A 890 26.06 30.07 -13.88
C GLY A 890 24.61 30.56 -13.91
N VAL A 891 23.62 29.67 -14.06
CA VAL A 891 22.21 30.04 -14.09
C VAL A 891 21.76 30.44 -12.70
N LEU A 892 21.30 31.69 -12.56
CA LEU A 892 20.78 32.22 -11.32
C LEU A 892 19.28 31.96 -11.17
N GLN A 893 18.89 31.46 -10.01
CA GLN A 893 17.52 31.36 -9.55
C GLN A 893 17.31 32.28 -8.35
N ARG A 894 16.22 33.04 -8.34
CA ARG A 894 15.81 33.93 -7.25
C ARG A 894 14.47 33.47 -6.70
N TYR A 895 14.41 33.33 -5.38
CA TYR A 895 13.20 32.92 -4.66
C TYR A 895 12.68 34.11 -3.85
N HIS A 896 11.37 34.30 -3.91
CA HIS A 896 10.67 35.34 -3.19
C HIS A 896 9.63 34.70 -2.28
N TYR A 897 9.55 35.15 -1.03
CA TYR A 897 8.61 34.65 -0.04
C TYR A 897 7.68 35.77 0.41
N ASN A 898 6.46 35.43 0.79
CA ASN A 898 5.57 36.35 1.48
C ASN A 898 5.91 36.44 2.97
N ALA A 899 5.23 37.33 3.71
CA ALA A 899 5.48 37.52 5.15
C ALA A 899 5.20 36.28 6.02
N ARG A 900 4.51 35.25 5.51
CA ARG A 900 4.24 33.98 6.18
C ARG A 900 5.31 32.91 5.87
N GLY A 901 6.30 33.24 5.05
CA GLY A 901 7.35 32.33 4.59
C GLY A 901 6.92 31.33 3.52
N LEU A 902 5.84 31.63 2.79
CA LEU A 902 5.42 30.83 1.63
C LEU A 902 6.02 31.42 0.34
N LEU A 903 6.49 30.57 -0.56
CA LEU A 903 7.07 30.97 -1.85
C LEU A 903 6.05 31.76 -2.66
N SER A 904 6.27 33.05 -2.88
CA SER A 904 5.41 33.96 -3.64
C SER A 904 5.90 34.21 -5.07
N GLY A 905 7.18 33.95 -5.35
CA GLY A 905 7.74 34.08 -6.69
C GLY A 905 9.03 33.29 -6.90
N LEU A 906 9.25 32.85 -8.14
CA LEU A 906 10.46 32.18 -8.60
C LEU A 906 10.89 32.79 -9.94
N GLU A 907 12.11 33.30 -9.99
CA GLU A 907 12.74 33.79 -11.22
C GLU A 907 13.93 32.90 -11.53
N ARG A 908 14.09 32.49 -12.78
CA ARG A 908 15.26 31.75 -13.24
C ARG A 908 15.77 32.41 -14.51
N ASP A 909 17.08 32.62 -14.60
CA ASP A 909 17.69 33.14 -15.83
C ASP A 909 17.33 32.22 -17.01
N ASN A 910 16.92 32.83 -18.13
CA ASN A 910 16.44 32.13 -19.33
C ASN A 910 15.12 31.36 -19.16
N ALA A 911 14.31 31.64 -18.13
CA ALA A 911 12.96 31.12 -17.99
C ALA A 911 11.96 32.23 -17.61
N PRO A 912 10.68 32.11 -18.00
CA PRO A 912 9.66 33.06 -17.58
C PRO A 912 9.41 32.99 -16.06
N PRO A 913 9.18 34.13 -15.37
CA PRO A 913 9.00 34.14 -13.93
C PRO A 913 7.65 33.53 -13.54
N VAL A 914 7.64 32.88 -12.38
CA VAL A 914 6.47 32.20 -11.82
C VAL A 914 6.05 32.91 -10.53
N THR A 915 4.76 33.20 -10.36
CA THR A 915 4.22 33.74 -9.10
C THR A 915 3.13 32.84 -8.52
N PHE A 916 3.02 32.86 -7.19
CA PHE A 916 2.11 32.01 -6.42
C PHE A 916 1.24 32.86 -5.49
N VAL A 917 -0.06 32.59 -5.50
CA VAL A 917 -1.05 33.29 -4.67
C VAL A 917 -1.69 32.30 -3.70
N TYR A 918 -1.84 32.70 -2.44
CA TYR A 918 -2.37 31.85 -1.37
C TYR A 918 -3.55 32.54 -0.67
N ASP A 919 -4.47 31.74 -0.15
CA ASP A 919 -5.56 32.23 0.70
C ASP A 919 -5.12 32.47 2.17
N GLU A 920 -6.08 32.80 3.04
CA GLU A 920 -5.86 33.03 4.48
C GLU A 920 -5.51 31.76 5.27
N HIS A 921 -5.72 30.59 4.68
CA HIS A 921 -5.42 29.27 5.25
C HIS A 921 -4.07 28.71 4.77
N ASP A 922 -3.26 29.52 4.08
CA ASP A 922 -1.95 29.14 3.52
C ASP A 922 -2.04 28.19 2.30
N ARG A 923 -3.22 28.03 1.68
CA ARG A 923 -3.44 27.14 0.53
C ARG A 923 -3.22 27.87 -0.80
N LEU A 924 -2.57 27.22 -1.77
CA LEU A 924 -2.29 27.79 -3.09
C LEU A 924 -3.60 27.95 -3.88
N THR A 925 -3.97 29.17 -4.29
CA THR A 925 -5.18 29.46 -5.08
C THR A 925 -4.87 29.77 -6.54
N GLU A 926 -3.71 30.36 -6.85
CA GLU A 926 -3.31 30.65 -8.22
C GLU A 926 -1.80 30.49 -8.45
N ARG A 927 -1.43 30.06 -9.66
CA ARG A 927 -0.06 30.03 -10.17
C ARG A 927 -0.02 30.74 -11.52
N HIS A 928 0.87 31.71 -11.66
CA HIS A 928 0.99 32.51 -12.89
C HIS A 928 2.38 32.29 -13.48
N ILE A 929 2.45 31.98 -14.78
CA ILE A 929 3.71 31.92 -15.54
C ILE A 929 3.67 33.04 -16.58
N ALA A 930 4.53 34.04 -16.44
CA ALA A 930 4.48 35.23 -17.28
C ALA A 930 5.22 35.02 -18.60
N HIS A 931 4.51 35.09 -19.74
CA HIS A 931 5.08 35.01 -21.08
C HIS A 931 4.92 36.33 -21.84
N GLU A 932 5.60 36.46 -22.99
CA GLU A 932 5.52 37.67 -23.84
C GLU A 932 4.08 38.00 -24.29
N GLN A 933 3.21 36.98 -24.41
CA GLN A 933 1.83 37.11 -24.89
C GLN A 933 0.79 37.25 -23.76
N GLY A 934 1.21 37.22 -22.50
CA GLY A 934 0.33 37.23 -21.32
C GLY A 934 0.76 36.22 -20.26
N ALA A 935 0.00 36.10 -19.17
CA ALA A 935 0.26 35.12 -18.12
C ALA A 935 -0.59 33.86 -18.31
N GLN A 936 0.03 32.69 -18.27
CA GLN A 936 -0.66 31.42 -18.08
C GLN A 936 -1.07 31.30 -16.61
N VAL A 937 -2.35 31.06 -16.35
CA VAL A 937 -2.89 31.02 -14.97
C VAL A 937 -3.58 29.69 -14.72
N ARG A 938 -3.09 28.95 -13.72
CA ARG A 938 -3.78 27.81 -13.13
C ARG A 938 -4.43 28.21 -11.82
N ARG A 939 -5.63 27.73 -11.53
CA ARG A 939 -6.38 28.05 -10.30
C ARG A 939 -6.82 26.79 -9.55
N TRP A 940 -6.86 26.90 -8.23
CA TRP A 940 -7.36 25.88 -7.31
C TRP A 940 -8.50 26.45 -6.47
N GLU A 941 -9.59 25.72 -6.37
CA GLU A 941 -10.71 26.02 -5.47
C GLU A 941 -10.80 24.93 -4.39
N TYR A 942 -11.16 25.34 -3.17
CA TYR A 942 -11.23 24.47 -2.00
C TYR A 942 -12.62 24.55 -1.37
N GLU A 943 -13.05 23.48 -0.72
CA GLU A 943 -14.32 23.44 0.02
C GLU A 943 -14.06 23.54 1.53
N GLY A 944 -14.60 24.59 2.17
CA GLY A 944 -14.47 24.80 3.61
C GLY A 944 -13.01 24.85 4.06
N GLY A 945 -12.70 24.13 5.15
CA GLY A 945 -11.37 24.07 5.77
C GLY A 945 -10.44 22.96 5.27
N ARG A 946 -10.81 22.23 4.19
CA ARG A 946 -10.02 21.14 3.61
C ARG A 946 -8.70 21.65 3.02
N GLU A 947 -7.63 20.87 3.12
CA GLU A 947 -6.33 21.24 2.52
C GLU A 947 -6.23 20.80 1.05
N ALA A 948 -7.00 19.77 0.66
CA ALA A 948 -7.06 19.30 -0.73
C ALA A 948 -8.05 20.12 -1.58
N PRO A 949 -7.71 20.43 -2.86
CA PRO A 949 -8.58 21.18 -3.74
C PRO A 949 -9.80 20.35 -4.16
N SER A 950 -10.97 20.97 -4.18
CA SER A 950 -12.20 20.37 -4.75
C SER A 950 -12.28 20.57 -6.26
N LYS A 951 -11.50 21.52 -6.81
CA LYS A 951 -11.44 21.82 -8.24
C LYS A 951 -10.10 22.43 -8.65
N VAL A 952 -9.62 22.05 -9.83
CA VAL A 952 -8.50 22.70 -10.53
C VAL A 952 -9.00 23.23 -11.87
N ILE A 953 -8.62 24.46 -12.21
CA ILE A 953 -8.87 25.09 -13.52
C ILE A 953 -7.52 25.30 -14.19
N TYR A 954 -7.34 24.69 -15.36
CA TYR A 954 -6.10 24.72 -16.12
C TYR A 954 -5.95 26.02 -16.93
N GLU A 955 -4.75 26.19 -17.48
CA GLU A 955 -4.34 27.35 -18.25
C GLU A 955 -5.23 27.62 -19.48
N ASP A 956 -5.83 26.56 -20.06
CA ASP A 956 -6.75 26.62 -21.20
C ASP A 956 -8.23 26.86 -20.83
N GLY A 957 -8.54 26.86 -19.52
CA GLY A 957 -9.87 27.02 -18.96
C GLY A 957 -10.65 25.70 -18.75
N SER A 958 -10.07 24.55 -19.08
CA SER A 958 -10.61 23.25 -18.71
C SER A 958 -10.57 23.05 -17.18
N GLU A 959 -11.40 22.15 -16.65
CA GLU A 959 -11.52 21.95 -15.20
C GLU A 959 -11.57 20.48 -14.80
N THR A 960 -10.90 20.14 -13.69
CA THR A 960 -11.03 18.82 -13.02
C THR A 960 -11.62 19.02 -11.64
N ARG A 961 -12.49 18.12 -11.20
CA ARG A 961 -13.18 18.15 -9.91
C ARG A 961 -12.87 16.92 -9.08
N PHE A 962 -12.75 17.09 -7.78
CA PHE A 962 -12.35 16.05 -6.83
C PHE A 962 -13.38 15.92 -5.71
N GLY A 963 -13.66 14.69 -5.30
CA GLY A 963 -14.47 14.36 -4.13
C GLY A 963 -13.66 13.55 -3.14
N TYR A 964 -13.84 13.82 -1.84
CA TYR A 964 -13.08 13.17 -0.77
C TYR A 964 -14.00 12.71 0.37
N ASP A 965 -13.59 11.67 1.09
CA ASP A 965 -14.26 11.25 2.33
C ASP A 965 -13.83 12.11 3.54
N VAL A 966 -14.08 11.63 4.76
CA VAL A 966 -13.75 12.34 6.02
C VAL A 966 -12.28 12.21 6.41
N GLU A 967 -11.60 11.15 5.96
CA GLU A 967 -10.16 10.94 6.19
C GLU A 967 -9.31 11.63 5.10
N GLY A 968 -9.94 12.12 4.03
CA GLY A 968 -9.27 12.85 2.95
C GLY A 968 -8.94 11.96 1.75
N ASN A 969 -9.44 10.72 1.71
CA ASN A 969 -9.22 9.83 0.58
C ASN A 969 -10.04 10.30 -0.63
N LEU A 970 -9.43 10.24 -1.81
CA LEU A 970 -10.05 10.65 -3.06
C LEU A 970 -11.12 9.65 -3.51
N THR A 971 -12.41 9.98 -3.32
CA THR A 971 -13.55 9.10 -3.65
C THR A 971 -14.08 9.28 -5.07
N ALA A 972 -13.81 10.41 -5.72
CA ALA A 972 -14.18 10.63 -7.11
C ALA A 972 -13.29 11.66 -7.80
N VAL A 973 -13.04 11.46 -9.09
CA VAL A 973 -12.45 12.46 -9.98
C VAL A 973 -13.37 12.63 -11.18
N THR A 974 -13.70 13.88 -11.53
CA THR A 974 -14.29 14.21 -12.82
C THR A 974 -13.26 14.98 -13.62
N ASP A 975 -12.77 14.39 -14.71
CA ASP A 975 -11.76 15.00 -15.58
C ASP A 975 -12.30 16.18 -16.42
N ALA A 976 -11.41 16.81 -17.19
CA ALA A 976 -11.73 17.91 -18.10
C ALA A 976 -12.76 17.54 -19.20
N LEU A 977 -12.91 16.26 -19.51
CA LEU A 977 -13.86 15.73 -20.47
C LEU A 977 -15.23 15.41 -19.84
N GLY A 978 -15.38 15.58 -18.53
CA GLY A 978 -16.58 15.26 -17.77
C GLY A 978 -16.73 13.77 -17.44
N GLN A 979 -15.68 12.97 -17.64
CA GLN A 979 -15.67 11.57 -17.30
C GLN A 979 -15.40 11.39 -15.81
N ARG A 980 -16.16 10.49 -15.17
CA ARG A 980 -16.13 10.33 -13.72
C ARG A 980 -15.57 8.99 -13.30
N TYR A 981 -14.47 9.03 -12.56
CA TYR A 981 -13.86 7.91 -11.86
C TYR A 981 -14.37 7.88 -10.41
N GLN A 982 -14.56 6.68 -9.86
CA GLN A 982 -15.00 6.47 -8.48
C GLN A 982 -14.07 5.51 -7.76
N PHE A 983 -13.82 5.80 -6.49
CA PHE A 983 -12.92 5.03 -5.64
C PHE A 983 -13.59 4.70 -4.32
N ARG A 984 -13.38 3.47 -3.83
CA ARG A 984 -13.88 3.01 -2.53
C ARG A 984 -12.71 2.53 -1.69
N TYR A 985 -12.63 3.04 -0.47
CA TYR A 985 -11.60 2.67 0.50
C TYR A 985 -12.18 1.80 1.61
N GLY A 986 -11.32 0.97 2.19
CA GLY A 986 -11.61 0.15 3.36
C GLY A 986 -10.89 0.70 4.58
N ALA A 987 -10.65 -0.18 5.55
CA ALA A 987 -9.81 0.17 6.68
C ALA A 987 -8.38 0.55 6.25
N PHE A 988 -7.77 1.43 7.04
CA PHE A 988 -6.40 1.93 6.84
C PHE A 988 -6.17 2.58 5.48
N ASP A 989 -7.22 3.21 4.96
CA ASP A 989 -7.21 3.91 3.67
C ASP A 989 -6.77 3.02 2.49
N ASN A 990 -6.94 1.70 2.63
CA ASN A 990 -6.68 0.76 1.55
C ASN A 990 -7.74 0.92 0.46
N LEU A 991 -7.30 1.23 -0.77
CA LEU A 991 -8.18 1.30 -1.93
C LEU A 991 -8.75 -0.08 -2.23
N LEU A 992 -10.05 -0.30 -2.07
CA LEU A 992 -10.70 -1.58 -2.32
C LEU A 992 -11.25 -1.69 -3.75
N GLU A 993 -11.74 -0.60 -4.32
CA GLU A 993 -12.30 -0.59 -5.68
C GLU A 993 -12.00 0.71 -6.42
N ALA A 994 -11.67 0.61 -7.70
CA ALA A 994 -11.62 1.72 -8.64
C ALA A 994 -12.59 1.42 -9.79
N THR A 995 -13.48 2.36 -10.10
CA THR A 995 -14.47 2.24 -11.17
C THR A 995 -14.28 3.35 -12.19
N ASP A 996 -14.14 2.96 -13.45
CA ASP A 996 -13.97 3.87 -14.57
C ASP A 996 -15.30 4.52 -15.00
N PRO A 997 -15.27 5.51 -15.93
CA PRO A 997 -16.47 6.17 -16.43
C PRO A 997 -17.43 5.26 -17.22
N LEU A 998 -16.97 4.07 -17.65
CA LEU A 998 -17.76 3.07 -18.37
C LEU A 998 -18.40 2.03 -17.42
N GLY A 999 -18.10 2.11 -16.12
CA GLY A 999 -18.58 1.18 -15.09
C GLY A 999 -17.72 -0.08 -14.93
N ALA A 1000 -16.55 -0.15 -15.56
CA ALA A 1000 -15.60 -1.24 -15.32
C ALA A 1000 -14.94 -1.04 -13.94
N THR A 1001 -15.02 -2.06 -13.10
CA THR A 1001 -14.50 -2.01 -11.73
C THR A 1001 -13.31 -2.95 -11.56
N VAL A 1002 -12.22 -2.40 -11.05
CA VAL A 1002 -11.05 -3.13 -10.57
C VAL A 1002 -11.13 -3.24 -9.05
N ARG A 1003 -10.95 -4.44 -8.50
CA ARG A 1003 -10.98 -4.70 -7.05
C ARG A 1003 -9.60 -5.08 -6.55
N TYR A 1004 -9.14 -4.44 -5.49
CA TYR A 1004 -7.83 -4.66 -4.92
C TYR A 1004 -7.95 -5.55 -3.68
N HIS A 1005 -6.98 -6.44 -3.52
CA HIS A 1005 -6.88 -7.39 -2.42
C HIS A 1005 -5.64 -7.11 -1.61
N TYR A 1006 -5.75 -7.26 -0.30
CA TYR A 1006 -4.66 -7.03 0.65
C TYR A 1006 -4.44 -8.28 1.49
N ASN A 1007 -3.20 -8.50 1.92
CA ASN A 1007 -2.85 -9.61 2.80
C ASN A 1007 -3.15 -9.27 4.27
N ALA A 1008 -2.82 -10.18 5.18
CA ALA A 1008 -3.04 -9.99 6.61
C ALA A 1008 -2.21 -8.85 7.22
N GLU A 1009 -1.16 -8.35 6.56
CA GLU A 1009 -0.39 -7.16 6.98
C GLU A 1009 -0.83 -5.90 6.20
N ALA A 1010 -2.01 -5.94 5.58
CA ALA A 1010 -2.60 -4.89 4.76
C ALA A 1010 -1.71 -4.42 3.58
N GLU A 1011 -0.79 -5.26 3.13
CA GLU A 1011 -0.01 -5.01 1.92
C GLU A 1011 -0.76 -5.51 0.70
N PHE A 1012 -0.55 -4.87 -0.46
CA PHE A 1012 -1.17 -5.25 -1.71
C PHE A 1012 -0.85 -6.71 -2.08
N ALA A 1013 -1.90 -7.52 -2.21
CA ALA A 1013 -1.81 -8.96 -2.45
C ALA A 1013 -2.44 -9.39 -3.78
N GLY A 1014 -3.00 -8.45 -4.54
CA GLY A 1014 -3.49 -8.74 -5.87
C GLY A 1014 -4.68 -7.90 -6.28
N VAL A 1015 -5.21 -8.21 -7.46
CA VAL A 1015 -6.29 -7.47 -8.08
C VAL A 1015 -7.22 -8.41 -8.84
N THR A 1016 -8.52 -8.12 -8.79
CA THR A 1016 -9.52 -8.70 -9.68
C THR A 1016 -9.93 -7.63 -10.70
N ASN A 1017 -9.71 -7.92 -11.98
CA ASN A 1017 -10.13 -7.01 -13.05
C ASN A 1017 -11.66 -7.03 -13.25
N SER A 1018 -12.15 -6.16 -14.15
CA SER A 1018 -13.59 -6.03 -14.45
C SER A 1018 -14.23 -7.32 -15.01
N GLN A 1019 -13.42 -8.28 -15.46
CA GLN A 1019 -13.86 -9.57 -16.01
C GLN A 1019 -13.86 -10.69 -14.97
N GLY A 1020 -13.49 -10.39 -13.71
CA GLY A 1020 -13.41 -11.38 -12.64
C GLY A 1020 -12.15 -12.25 -12.68
N GLN A 1021 -11.14 -11.89 -13.48
CA GLN A 1021 -9.85 -12.56 -13.49
C GLN A 1021 -8.97 -12.00 -12.38
N GLU A 1022 -8.13 -12.85 -11.79
CA GLU A 1022 -7.30 -12.49 -10.64
C GLU A 1022 -5.81 -12.48 -10.98
N TRP A 1023 -5.12 -11.43 -10.54
CA TRP A 1023 -3.67 -11.39 -10.41
C TRP A 1023 -3.35 -11.41 -8.92
N LEU A 1024 -2.60 -12.40 -8.43
CA LEU A 1024 -2.40 -12.63 -7.00
C LEU A 1024 -0.93 -12.76 -6.63
N TYR A 1025 -0.57 -12.22 -5.46
CA TYR A 1025 0.72 -12.36 -4.81
C TYR A 1025 0.54 -13.20 -3.54
N VAL A 1026 1.41 -14.20 -3.36
CA VAL A 1026 1.40 -15.09 -2.20
C VAL A 1026 2.74 -14.99 -1.50
N PHE A 1027 2.72 -14.85 -0.18
CA PHE A 1027 3.90 -14.61 0.62
C PHE A 1027 4.31 -15.84 1.45
N ASP A 1028 5.60 -15.98 1.73
CA ASP A 1028 6.11 -16.98 2.67
C ASP A 1028 5.87 -16.55 4.13
N THR A 1029 6.22 -17.41 5.09
CA THR A 1029 6.06 -17.12 6.52
C THR A 1029 6.94 -15.97 7.02
N SER A 1030 7.94 -15.55 6.24
CA SER A 1030 8.78 -14.38 6.52
C SER A 1030 8.25 -13.10 5.85
N GLY A 1031 7.07 -13.15 5.21
CA GLY A 1031 6.46 -12.02 4.53
C GLY A 1031 7.08 -11.70 3.16
N ARG A 1032 7.85 -12.62 2.56
CA ARG A 1032 8.48 -12.40 1.25
C ARG A 1032 7.65 -13.01 0.13
N LEU A 1033 7.61 -12.37 -1.04
CA LEU A 1033 6.87 -12.88 -2.20
C LEU A 1033 7.35 -14.28 -2.59
N SER A 1034 6.49 -15.28 -2.51
CA SER A 1034 6.82 -16.68 -2.81
C SER A 1034 6.23 -17.16 -4.14
N GLU A 1035 5.06 -16.66 -4.50
CA GLU A 1035 4.35 -17.00 -5.73
C GLU A 1035 3.61 -15.78 -6.29
N GLU A 1036 3.64 -15.63 -7.60
CA GLU A 1036 2.85 -14.65 -8.35
C GLU A 1036 2.01 -15.38 -9.39
N ARG A 1037 0.71 -15.12 -9.41
CA ARG A 1037 -0.26 -15.73 -10.31
C ARG A 1037 -0.87 -14.68 -11.20
N HIS A 1038 -0.75 -14.84 -12.52
CA HIS A 1038 -1.28 -13.90 -13.50
C HIS A 1038 -2.74 -14.24 -13.86
N TYR A 1039 -3.41 -13.31 -14.55
CA TYR A 1039 -4.81 -13.48 -15.01
C TYR A 1039 -5.07 -14.74 -15.85
N ASP A 1040 -4.07 -15.21 -16.59
CA ASP A 1040 -4.14 -16.41 -17.44
C ASP A 1040 -3.83 -17.72 -16.68
N GLY A 1041 -3.56 -17.63 -15.38
CA GLY A 1041 -3.25 -18.74 -14.50
C GLY A 1041 -1.79 -19.18 -14.50
N ARG A 1042 -0.89 -18.47 -15.21
CA ARG A 1042 0.56 -18.67 -15.10
C ARG A 1042 1.05 -18.33 -13.70
N VAL A 1043 2.05 -19.07 -13.26
CA VAL A 1043 2.58 -18.99 -11.90
C VAL A 1043 4.09 -18.83 -11.92
N TYR A 1044 4.60 -17.71 -11.41
CA TYR A 1044 6.00 -17.49 -11.10
C TYR A 1044 6.28 -17.84 -9.64
N ARG A 1045 7.47 -18.39 -9.37
CA ARG A 1045 7.90 -18.75 -8.02
C ARG A 1045 9.21 -18.09 -7.67
N TYR A 1046 9.35 -17.69 -6.42
CA TYR A 1046 10.49 -16.94 -5.92
C TYR A 1046 11.13 -17.69 -4.74
N GLY A 1047 12.46 -17.64 -4.65
CA GLY A 1047 13.22 -18.25 -3.58
C GLY A 1047 14.29 -17.32 -3.07
N TYR A 1048 14.55 -17.35 -1.77
CA TYR A 1048 15.44 -16.42 -1.07
C TYR A 1048 16.58 -17.16 -0.37
N ASP A 1049 17.69 -16.47 -0.15
CA ASP A 1049 18.75 -16.94 0.75
C ASP A 1049 18.43 -16.61 2.22
N ILE A 1050 19.29 -17.07 3.14
CA ILE A 1050 19.10 -16.90 4.58
C ILE A 1050 19.26 -15.43 5.04
N ALA A 1051 19.85 -14.56 4.22
CA ALA A 1051 19.90 -13.12 4.44
C ALA A 1051 18.65 -12.40 3.88
N GLY A 1052 17.69 -13.15 3.31
CA GLY A 1052 16.46 -12.61 2.75
C GLY A 1052 16.60 -12.03 1.34
N ARG A 1053 17.71 -12.27 0.64
CA ARG A 1053 17.95 -11.77 -0.72
C ARG A 1053 17.37 -12.72 -1.75
N LEU A 1054 16.87 -12.21 -2.87
CA LEU A 1054 16.27 -13.03 -3.92
C LEU A 1054 17.32 -13.94 -4.57
N ALA A 1055 17.26 -15.24 -4.32
CA ALA A 1055 18.22 -16.20 -4.85
C ALA A 1055 17.77 -16.82 -6.19
N SER A 1056 16.47 -16.93 -6.43
CA SER A 1056 15.94 -17.49 -7.67
C SER A 1056 14.53 -17.03 -8.04
N ARG A 1057 14.25 -16.98 -9.34
CA ARG A 1057 12.90 -16.81 -9.92
C ARG A 1057 12.64 -17.92 -10.93
N THR A 1058 11.55 -18.66 -10.79
CA THR A 1058 11.15 -19.77 -11.67
C THR A 1058 9.90 -19.38 -12.44
N ALA A 1059 9.93 -19.53 -13.75
CA ALA A 1059 8.82 -19.26 -14.66
C ALA A 1059 7.85 -20.45 -14.75
N PRO A 1060 6.64 -20.26 -15.32
CA PRO A 1060 5.61 -21.29 -15.40
C PRO A 1060 6.00 -22.55 -16.19
N ASP A 1061 6.92 -22.41 -17.15
CA ASP A 1061 7.44 -23.50 -17.97
C ASP A 1061 8.57 -24.30 -17.28
N GLY A 1062 8.97 -23.89 -16.08
CA GLY A 1062 10.05 -24.48 -15.29
C GLY A 1062 11.43 -23.89 -15.56
N SER A 1063 11.58 -22.99 -16.55
CA SER A 1063 12.81 -22.20 -16.70
C SER A 1063 13.04 -21.31 -15.48
N ALA A 1064 14.28 -20.96 -15.18
CA ALA A 1064 14.60 -20.22 -13.97
C ALA A 1064 15.77 -19.26 -14.15
N ILE A 1065 15.80 -18.22 -13.32
CA ILE A 1065 16.92 -17.31 -13.15
C ILE A 1065 17.45 -17.50 -11.72
N ARG A 1066 18.76 -17.59 -11.56
CA ARG A 1066 19.44 -17.61 -10.25
C ARG A 1066 20.36 -16.41 -10.12
N TYR A 1067 20.39 -15.83 -8.92
CA TYR A 1067 21.18 -14.65 -8.61
C TYR A 1067 22.32 -15.01 -7.64
N GLY A 1068 23.55 -14.68 -8.02
CA GLY A 1068 24.70 -14.68 -7.13
C GLY A 1068 24.91 -13.28 -6.55
N HIS A 1069 25.33 -13.19 -5.28
CA HIS A 1069 25.58 -11.93 -4.60
C HIS A 1069 26.96 -11.91 -3.96
N ASP A 1070 27.55 -10.73 -3.80
CA ASP A 1070 28.73 -10.52 -2.97
C ASP A 1070 28.38 -10.28 -1.48
N ALA A 1071 29.42 -10.02 -0.67
CA ALA A 1071 29.30 -9.73 0.75
C ALA A 1071 28.59 -8.39 1.06
N ALA A 1072 28.61 -7.45 0.12
CA ALA A 1072 27.88 -6.18 0.22
C ALA A 1072 26.42 -6.31 -0.28
N GLY A 1073 26.00 -7.50 -0.73
CA GLY A 1073 24.64 -7.76 -1.22
C GLY A 1073 24.38 -7.38 -2.67
N ARG A 1074 25.41 -7.00 -3.44
CA ARG A 1074 25.27 -6.66 -4.87
C ARG A 1074 25.19 -7.94 -5.71
N VAL A 1075 24.38 -7.93 -6.77
CA VAL A 1075 24.25 -9.08 -7.69
C VAL A 1075 25.52 -9.20 -8.54
N THR A 1076 26.27 -10.29 -8.41
CA THR A 1076 27.51 -10.54 -9.17
C THR A 1076 27.32 -11.51 -10.34
N ALA A 1077 26.24 -12.29 -10.34
CA ALA A 1077 25.92 -13.22 -11.41
C ALA A 1077 24.41 -13.40 -11.58
N VAL A 1078 23.97 -13.46 -12.84
CA VAL A 1078 22.62 -13.84 -13.24
C VAL A 1078 22.72 -15.06 -14.14
N THR A 1079 22.28 -16.21 -13.66
CA THR A 1079 22.32 -17.49 -14.39
C THR A 1079 20.93 -17.85 -14.89
N THR A 1080 20.75 -17.95 -16.21
CA THR A 1080 19.52 -18.45 -16.82
C THR A 1080 19.58 -19.97 -17.00
N LEU A 1081 18.49 -20.65 -16.64
CA LEU A 1081 18.34 -22.10 -16.66
C LEU A 1081 17.11 -22.47 -17.49
N LYS A 1082 17.25 -23.51 -18.31
CA LYS A 1082 16.11 -24.13 -19.00
C LYS A 1082 15.27 -24.94 -18.03
N ALA A 1083 14.07 -25.34 -18.46
CA ALA A 1083 13.16 -26.18 -17.67
C ALA A 1083 13.78 -27.50 -17.15
N GLY A 1084 14.82 -28.02 -17.82
CA GLY A 1084 15.57 -29.20 -17.38
C GLY A 1084 16.68 -28.92 -16.35
N GLY A 1085 16.88 -27.67 -15.93
CA GLY A 1085 17.94 -27.23 -15.01
C GLY A 1085 19.30 -27.00 -15.68
N GLU A 1086 19.41 -27.20 -16.99
CA GLU A 1086 20.62 -26.90 -17.76
C GLU A 1086 20.82 -25.38 -17.89
N THR A 1087 22.05 -24.92 -17.69
CA THR A 1087 22.41 -23.51 -17.88
C THR A 1087 22.32 -23.12 -19.35
N GLU A 1088 21.56 -22.07 -19.62
CA GLU A 1088 21.42 -21.46 -20.94
C GLU A 1088 22.41 -20.31 -21.13
N GLY A 1089 22.56 -19.45 -20.12
CA GLY A 1089 23.45 -18.31 -20.16
C GLY A 1089 23.84 -17.84 -18.76
N VAL A 1090 24.95 -17.12 -18.68
CA VAL A 1090 25.42 -16.48 -17.45
C VAL A 1090 25.83 -15.05 -17.79
N THR A 1091 25.29 -14.10 -17.05
CA THR A 1091 25.75 -12.71 -17.04
C THR A 1091 26.50 -12.44 -15.74
N THR A 1092 27.74 -12.00 -15.82
CA THR A 1092 28.55 -11.59 -14.66
C THR A 1092 28.58 -10.08 -14.55
N LEU A 1093 28.50 -9.57 -13.33
CA LEU A 1093 28.51 -8.15 -13.00
C LEU A 1093 29.67 -7.87 -12.04
N GLU A 1094 30.49 -6.88 -12.37
CA GLU A 1094 31.63 -6.44 -11.56
C GLU A 1094 31.43 -4.99 -11.14
N TYR A 1095 31.82 -4.68 -9.90
CA TYR A 1095 31.66 -3.36 -9.30
C TYR A 1095 33.00 -2.83 -8.83
N ASP A 1096 33.16 -1.51 -8.83
CA ASP A 1096 34.25 -0.87 -8.09
C ASP A 1096 33.95 -0.83 -6.58
N ILE A 1097 34.94 -0.36 -5.79
CA ILE A 1097 34.81 -0.28 -4.33
C ILE A 1097 33.76 0.75 -3.87
N ALA A 1098 33.33 1.68 -4.74
CA ALA A 1098 32.20 2.57 -4.46
C ALA A 1098 30.85 1.95 -4.83
N GLY A 1099 30.82 0.69 -5.28
CA GLY A 1099 29.61 -0.04 -5.64
C GLY A 1099 29.04 0.31 -7.01
N ARG A 1100 29.80 0.99 -7.87
CA ARG A 1100 29.36 1.33 -9.24
C ARG A 1100 29.67 0.18 -10.18
N LEU A 1101 28.75 -0.14 -11.09
CA LEU A 1101 28.91 -1.23 -12.06
C LEU A 1101 30.00 -0.86 -13.08
N VAL A 1102 31.14 -1.56 -13.07
CA VAL A 1102 32.23 -1.31 -14.02
C VAL A 1102 32.21 -2.26 -15.21
N LYS A 1103 31.56 -3.41 -15.07
CA LYS A 1103 31.46 -4.41 -16.14
C LYS A 1103 30.22 -5.26 -16.03
N ALA A 1104 29.55 -5.48 -17.16
CA ALA A 1104 28.52 -6.49 -17.34
C ALA A 1104 28.91 -7.37 -18.53
N ALA A 1105 29.09 -8.68 -18.32
CA ALA A 1105 29.48 -9.62 -19.37
C ALA A 1105 28.46 -10.75 -19.46
N GLY A 1106 27.70 -10.79 -20.56
CA GLY A 1106 26.75 -11.85 -20.89
C GLY A 1106 27.15 -12.63 -22.15
N PRO A 1107 26.32 -13.59 -22.59
CA PRO A 1107 26.59 -14.40 -23.77
C PRO A 1107 26.70 -13.60 -25.07
N ASP A 1108 25.94 -12.51 -25.19
CA ASP A 1108 25.79 -11.74 -26.44
C ASP A 1108 26.61 -10.44 -26.45
N ALA A 1109 26.95 -9.90 -25.28
CA ALA A 1109 27.66 -8.64 -25.17
C ALA A 1109 28.47 -8.53 -23.87
N VAL A 1110 29.57 -7.79 -23.97
CA VAL A 1110 30.33 -7.27 -22.83
C VAL A 1110 30.24 -5.75 -22.84
N VAL A 1111 29.77 -5.18 -21.75
CA VAL A 1111 29.66 -3.73 -21.53
C VAL A 1111 30.56 -3.33 -20.38
N GLU A 1112 31.42 -2.35 -20.59
CA GLU A 1112 32.34 -1.82 -19.58
C GLU A 1112 32.13 -0.31 -19.39
N TYR A 1113 32.16 0.15 -18.14
CA TYR A 1113 31.91 1.54 -17.76
C TYR A 1113 33.13 2.18 -17.13
N VAL A 1114 33.40 3.42 -17.50
CA VAL A 1114 34.37 4.30 -16.83
C VAL A 1114 33.64 5.52 -16.32
N TYR A 1115 33.92 5.87 -15.06
CA TYR A 1115 33.29 7.00 -14.38
C TYR A 1115 34.30 8.11 -14.07
N ASN A 1116 33.83 9.36 -14.06
CA ASN A 1116 34.57 10.45 -13.42
C ASN A 1116 34.43 10.41 -11.89
N ARG A 1117 35.05 11.37 -11.18
CA ARG A 1117 35.02 11.42 -9.71
C ARG A 1117 33.66 11.85 -9.17
N ALA A 1118 32.85 12.56 -9.94
CA ALA A 1118 31.45 12.81 -9.59
C ALA A 1118 30.51 11.63 -9.86
N GLY A 1119 31.00 10.48 -10.34
CA GLY A 1119 30.19 9.29 -10.59
C GLY A 1119 29.42 9.29 -11.91
N GLN A 1120 29.77 10.16 -12.85
CA GLN A 1120 29.16 10.22 -14.18
C GLN A 1120 29.91 9.32 -15.17
N VAL A 1121 29.20 8.64 -16.07
CA VAL A 1121 29.77 7.72 -17.08
C VAL A 1121 30.50 8.52 -18.16
N VAL A 1122 31.83 8.48 -18.18
CA VAL A 1122 32.65 9.14 -19.21
C VAL A 1122 32.99 8.21 -20.38
N SER A 1123 32.88 6.90 -20.19
CA SER A 1123 33.00 5.93 -21.28
C SER A 1123 32.10 4.72 -21.04
N GLU A 1124 31.43 4.28 -22.09
CA GLU A 1124 30.76 3.00 -22.19
C GLU A 1124 31.41 2.23 -23.35
N THR A 1125 31.92 1.02 -23.10
CA THR A 1125 32.55 0.17 -24.12
C THR A 1125 31.72 -1.08 -24.33
N VAL A 1126 31.16 -1.26 -25.52
CA VAL A 1126 30.35 -2.43 -25.90
C VAL A 1126 31.14 -3.29 -26.86
N ASN A 1127 31.46 -4.53 -26.48
CA ASN A 1127 32.22 -5.48 -27.30
C ASN A 1127 33.56 -4.92 -27.84
N GLY A 1128 34.20 -4.05 -27.07
CA GLY A 1128 35.46 -3.37 -27.42
C GLY A 1128 35.30 -2.07 -28.21
N GLU A 1129 34.07 -1.67 -28.55
CA GLU A 1129 33.77 -0.39 -29.18
C GLU A 1129 33.33 0.64 -28.13
N ALA A 1130 34.11 1.71 -27.99
CA ALA A 1130 33.88 2.74 -26.98
C ALA A 1130 33.03 3.90 -27.50
N VAL A 1131 32.09 4.34 -26.65
CA VAL A 1131 31.40 5.62 -26.71
C VAL A 1131 31.87 6.45 -25.54
N ALA A 1132 32.47 7.60 -25.82
CA ALA A 1132 32.88 8.58 -24.83
C ALA A 1132 31.75 9.60 -24.59
N SER A 1133 31.58 10.02 -23.34
CA SER A 1133 30.62 11.06 -22.94
C SER A 1133 31.36 12.26 -22.36
N GLY A 1134 31.06 13.44 -22.88
CA GLY A 1134 31.46 14.73 -22.31
C GLY A 1134 30.30 15.37 -21.54
N TYR A 1135 30.62 16.02 -20.44
CA TYR A 1135 29.66 16.77 -19.62
C TYR A 1135 29.99 18.27 -19.67
N ASP A 1136 28.96 19.11 -19.70
CA ASP A 1136 29.12 20.56 -19.60
C ASP A 1136 29.39 21.02 -18.15
N ALA A 1137 29.56 22.34 -17.99
CA ALA A 1137 29.75 22.96 -16.68
C ALA A 1137 28.56 22.72 -15.74
N GLY A 1138 27.34 22.62 -16.27
CA GLY A 1138 26.12 22.28 -15.53
C GLY A 1138 26.05 20.81 -15.09
N GLY A 1139 26.98 19.98 -15.55
CA GLY A 1139 26.98 18.54 -15.33
C GLY A 1139 25.99 17.76 -16.20
N GLN A 1140 25.43 18.39 -17.23
CA GLN A 1140 24.58 17.74 -18.21
C GLN A 1140 25.44 17.11 -19.31
N ARG A 1141 25.00 15.97 -19.87
CA ARG A 1141 25.73 15.29 -20.96
C ARG A 1141 25.63 16.14 -22.22
N ALA A 1142 26.76 16.65 -22.70
CA ALA A 1142 26.82 17.64 -23.80
C ALA A 1142 27.49 17.10 -25.07
N ALA A 1143 28.27 16.02 -24.97
CA ALA A 1143 28.92 15.40 -26.11
C ALA A 1143 28.88 13.87 -26.01
N VAL A 1144 28.74 13.22 -27.16
CA VAL A 1144 28.85 11.78 -27.32
C VAL A 1144 29.74 11.54 -28.55
N GLU A 1145 30.85 10.82 -28.38
CA GLU A 1145 31.82 10.56 -29.45
C GLU A 1145 32.14 9.07 -29.53
N GLY A 1146 32.18 8.49 -30.73
CA GLY A 1146 32.46 7.06 -30.94
C GLY A 1146 31.91 6.54 -32.27
N ILE A 1147 32.26 5.30 -32.64
CA ILE A 1147 31.77 4.64 -33.86
C ILE A 1147 30.25 4.37 -33.79
N LEU A 1148 29.72 4.29 -32.57
CA LEU A 1148 28.30 4.08 -32.25
C LEU A 1148 27.56 5.38 -31.85
N ALA A 1149 28.23 6.55 -31.92
CA ALA A 1149 27.68 7.85 -31.54
C ALA A 1149 26.89 8.53 -32.66
#